data_AF-A0A653AIV9-F1
#
_entry.id   AF-A0A653AIV9-F1
#
_cell.length_a   1.000
_cell.length_b   1.000
_cell.length_c   1.000
_cell.angle_alpha   90.00
_cell.angle_beta   90.00
_cell.angle_gamma   90.00
#
_symmetry.space_group_name_H-M   'P 1'
#
loop_
_entity.id
_entity.type
_entity.pdbx_description
1 polymer ?
#
loop_
_entity_poly.entity_id
_entity_poly.type
_entity_poly.pdbx_seq_one_letter_code
_entity_poly.pdbx_strand_id
1 'polypeptide(L)'
;MKKLFTLFGFLMVLVSAFNLNAQSYYEYPLIKENFNGWTALPTDWSYFRLNTGITVTIADSINFNGSGSGSRGADLIIPANRDSSTIYVDFDLFIKSATVTRNNAFALFLSGSNSTNMGTADYHSGLIASLYLGGTDGKIHIWNMDIKGPVPTSKPDTIVPVTYTGSSFGRAGISNTWCDSINLSTRTDVIYTAGKWYNLKFKMDFNAKKVDITITQKDEPANTQTITDLDFVAPAANDLARISIVNTRSNNSYPEVNGGTIGNGNTLTVNASLDNLYIYQLVKSLGLADVMVNYQDLEGSTIKTSRVETSQEVGVTYKLLDSDIASFTDNGNYYAYDAVATGSESVVVEAGGSSITVKFKKTPITTGTYVWKGTFSEYWNELDPNFSTDGNNQLGYQTGNGVSFSDANAPIKEVTMNKKFDLGTGNLTVDAKGYTVKNSSGEIISGTGTIQVNASTTLGLSSQSKMPVYLNKDTLTVTNAELASKYIVSDGTTLQPGYTMSTLIEGNGGTFTLLPKVYNYSSEIKGMTVVKYPLQIKGTANSSKISGMPKMYCTLDSLAELYVTTVAGDSTIFGTTVNYTYNKVNLGDYVYLAYSETPSATAPTISIGELSGSATSKLIGPNVRTVNYKIGGLNTDATFAGGLKPITIDAWNNRTDYNIEKVGKGSWSLSGNSPDFFGKVTVTDGTLIVNDTLCNGLGSYTLGGATVNKQISEVVVADTATLAGSGYIGAIQTTVNGTITGRLTLMGNLSLKYDLGDGGATTLINVNGSDIDQINILGDLYYGGKLIVKVVGDLPPAGDYQILKFSGQFESGQFGFDSIELPSTDWSFDYTTGILHFIGGSGVKYIDANKEVASKEFFDLTGRKVKDGYQGFVIVKVKYTDGTAGSYKVFKKSTDK
;
A
#
# COMPACT_ATOMS: atom_id res chain seq x y z
N MET A 1 0.81 -98.96 -19.33
CA MET A 1 1.51 -97.77 -18.80
C MET A 1 2.04 -96.79 -19.85
N LYS A 2 2.44 -97.19 -21.07
CA LYS A 2 2.95 -96.25 -22.10
C LYS A 2 1.93 -95.30 -22.76
N LYS A 3 0.62 -95.53 -22.62
CA LYS A 3 -0.43 -94.65 -23.18
C LYS A 3 -0.96 -93.58 -22.21
N LEU A 4 -0.58 -93.63 -20.92
CA LEU A 4 -0.99 -92.63 -19.93
C LEU A 4 -0.02 -91.44 -19.84
N PHE A 5 1.25 -91.64 -20.19
CA PHE A 5 2.27 -90.57 -20.17
C PHE A 5 2.17 -89.58 -21.33
N THR A 6 1.68 -90.02 -22.49
CA THR A 6 1.53 -89.14 -23.66
C THR A 6 0.35 -88.17 -23.49
N LEU A 7 -0.71 -88.58 -22.77
CA LEU A 7 -1.86 -87.71 -22.49
C LEU A 7 -1.51 -86.64 -21.43
N PHE A 8 -0.67 -86.97 -20.44
CA PHE A 8 -0.19 -85.99 -19.44
C PHE A 8 0.84 -85.01 -20.03
N GLY A 9 1.69 -85.46 -20.97
CA GLY A 9 2.61 -84.59 -21.70
C GLY A 9 1.89 -83.60 -22.63
N PHE A 10 0.83 -84.04 -23.33
CA PHE A 10 0.05 -83.16 -24.21
C PHE A 10 -0.82 -82.17 -23.42
N LEU A 11 -1.31 -82.57 -22.23
CA LEU A 11 -2.06 -81.67 -21.35
C LEU A 11 -1.15 -80.63 -20.66
N MET A 12 0.09 -80.96 -20.31
CA MET A 12 1.05 -79.96 -19.79
C MET A 12 1.55 -78.99 -20.86
N VAL A 13 1.66 -79.41 -22.13
CA VAL A 13 2.04 -78.51 -23.24
C VAL A 13 0.88 -77.60 -23.66
N LEU A 14 -0.37 -78.04 -23.51
CA LEU A 14 -1.54 -77.17 -23.67
C LEU A 14 -1.69 -76.18 -22.50
N VAL A 15 -1.35 -76.57 -21.27
CA VAL A 15 -1.40 -75.66 -20.11
C VAL A 15 -0.26 -74.62 -20.14
N SER A 16 0.91 -74.92 -20.74
CA SER A 16 1.97 -73.91 -20.94
C SER A 16 1.75 -73.01 -22.16
N ALA A 17 0.95 -73.43 -23.15
CA ALA A 17 0.52 -72.59 -24.27
C ALA A 17 -0.66 -71.65 -23.92
N PHE A 18 -1.36 -71.90 -22.81
CA PHE A 18 -2.29 -70.98 -22.17
C PHE A 18 -1.68 -70.32 -20.94
N ASN A 19 -0.40 -69.92 -21.01
CA ASN A 19 -0.04 -68.66 -20.37
C ASN A 19 -0.92 -67.61 -21.05
N LEU A 20 -2.07 -67.32 -20.42
CA LEU A 20 -2.77 -66.06 -20.52
C LEU A 20 -1.67 -64.99 -20.63
N ASN A 21 -1.45 -64.45 -21.83
CA ASN A 21 -0.77 -63.17 -21.95
C ASN A 21 -1.52 -62.28 -20.98
N ALA A 22 -0.91 -61.97 -19.83
CA ALA A 22 -1.41 -60.94 -18.94
C ALA A 22 -1.62 -59.75 -19.86
N GLN A 23 -2.89 -59.43 -20.13
CA GLN A 23 -3.23 -58.43 -21.12
C GLN A 23 -2.58 -57.16 -20.60
N SER A 24 -1.60 -56.62 -21.32
CA SER A 24 -0.88 -55.44 -20.87
C SER A 24 -1.89 -54.30 -20.78
N TYR A 25 -1.95 -53.65 -19.63
CA TYR A 25 -2.69 -52.39 -19.45
C TYR A 25 -1.66 -51.27 -19.34
N TYR A 26 -2.01 -50.09 -19.83
CA TYR A 26 -1.22 -48.88 -19.63
C TYR A 26 -2.02 -47.87 -18.84
N GLU A 27 -1.32 -46.94 -18.20
CA GLU A 27 -1.94 -45.84 -17.48
C GLU A 27 -2.31 -44.74 -18.49
N TYR A 28 -3.61 -44.56 -18.72
CA TYR A 28 -4.14 -43.46 -19.51
C TYR A 28 -4.35 -42.24 -18.60
N PRO A 29 -3.53 -41.18 -18.74
CA PRO A 29 -3.62 -40.00 -17.89
C PRO A 29 -4.93 -39.24 -18.16
N LEU A 30 -5.72 -38.98 -17.13
CA LEU A 30 -6.82 -38.01 -17.16
C LEU A 30 -6.33 -36.64 -16.70
N ILE A 31 -5.52 -36.62 -15.64
CA ILE A 31 -4.86 -35.44 -15.07
C ILE A 31 -3.45 -35.86 -14.66
N LYS A 32 -2.42 -35.08 -15.00
CA LYS A 32 -1.04 -35.30 -14.55
C LYS A 32 -0.34 -33.96 -14.30
N GLU A 33 -0.28 -33.55 -13.03
CA GLU A 33 0.16 -32.22 -12.61
C GLU A 33 1.23 -32.30 -11.52
N ASN A 34 2.41 -31.74 -11.79
CA ASN A 34 3.53 -31.68 -10.84
C ASN A 34 3.80 -30.24 -10.34
N PHE A 35 2.86 -29.31 -10.55
CA PHE A 35 2.81 -27.92 -10.08
C PHE A 35 4.11 -27.09 -10.10
N ASN A 36 5.14 -27.41 -10.86
CA ASN A 36 6.46 -26.75 -10.82
C ASN A 36 6.49 -25.38 -11.52
N GLY A 37 6.77 -24.29 -10.79
CA GLY A 37 6.97 -22.95 -11.34
C GLY A 37 5.71 -22.20 -11.81
N TRP A 38 4.52 -22.61 -11.35
CA TRP A 38 3.24 -22.01 -11.75
C TRP A 38 2.86 -20.82 -10.85
N THR A 39 2.14 -19.84 -11.39
CA THR A 39 1.56 -18.70 -10.64
C THR A 39 0.02 -18.68 -10.63
N ALA A 40 -0.63 -19.59 -11.38
CA ALA A 40 -2.08 -19.73 -11.52
C ALA A 40 -2.50 -21.21 -11.60
N LEU A 41 -3.80 -21.52 -11.45
CA LEU A 41 -4.33 -22.89 -11.62
C LEU A 41 -4.37 -23.28 -13.11
N PRO A 42 -4.33 -24.59 -13.44
CA PRO A 42 -4.65 -25.07 -14.78
C PRO A 42 -6.02 -24.62 -15.28
N THR A 43 -6.18 -24.57 -16.61
CA THR A 43 -7.45 -24.26 -17.27
C THR A 43 -8.55 -25.21 -16.78
N ASP A 44 -9.77 -24.69 -16.57
CA ASP A 44 -10.95 -25.39 -16.06
C ASP A 44 -10.89 -25.89 -14.60
N TRP A 45 -9.79 -25.58 -13.90
CA TRP A 45 -9.71 -25.79 -12.47
C TRP A 45 -10.20 -24.56 -11.73
N SER A 46 -10.78 -24.77 -10.56
CA SER A 46 -11.13 -23.70 -9.66
C SER A 46 -10.92 -24.14 -8.22
N TYR A 47 -11.04 -23.21 -7.29
CA TYR A 47 -11.10 -23.56 -5.89
C TYR A 47 -12.22 -22.81 -5.20
N PHE A 48 -12.80 -23.45 -4.18
CA PHE A 48 -13.72 -22.80 -3.25
C PHE A 48 -13.05 -22.68 -1.88
N ARG A 49 -13.24 -21.56 -1.18
CA ARG A 49 -12.69 -21.35 0.17
C ARG A 49 -13.81 -21.26 1.18
N LEU A 50 -13.69 -22.01 2.27
CA LEU A 50 -14.64 -21.99 3.38
C LEU A 50 -14.54 -20.69 4.22
N ASN A 51 -13.39 -20.00 4.19
CA ASN A 51 -13.17 -18.74 4.90
C ASN A 51 -12.22 -17.82 4.10
N THR A 52 -12.42 -16.50 4.20
CA THR A 52 -11.60 -15.48 3.52
C THR A 52 -10.15 -15.43 4.00
N GLY A 53 -9.83 -15.98 5.19
CA GLY A 53 -8.48 -16.06 5.75
C GLY A 53 -7.61 -17.22 5.25
N ILE A 54 -8.03 -17.92 4.18
CA ILE A 54 -7.25 -18.98 3.53
C ILE A 54 -6.67 -18.44 2.24
N THR A 55 -5.38 -18.67 2.04
CA THR A 55 -4.66 -18.44 0.79
C THR A 55 -4.34 -19.78 0.15
N VAL A 56 -4.79 -19.95 -1.08
CA VAL A 56 -4.32 -21.03 -1.96
C VAL A 56 -3.25 -20.41 -2.84
N THR A 57 -1.99 -20.82 -2.67
CA THR A 57 -0.86 -20.37 -3.51
C THR A 57 -0.33 -21.54 -4.32
N ILE A 58 0.03 -21.26 -5.55
CA ILE A 58 0.60 -22.22 -6.48
C ILE A 58 2.03 -21.77 -6.72
N ALA A 59 2.98 -22.69 -6.56
CA ALA A 59 4.40 -22.44 -6.73
C ALA A 59 5.08 -23.69 -7.29
N ASP A 60 5.58 -24.57 -6.41
CA ASP A 60 6.06 -25.93 -6.70
C ASP A 60 5.10 -27.01 -6.14
N SER A 61 3.95 -26.57 -5.62
CA SER A 61 2.87 -27.38 -5.06
C SER A 61 1.64 -26.48 -4.88
N ILE A 62 0.45 -27.08 -4.74
CA ILE A 62 -0.73 -26.34 -4.28
C ILE A 62 -0.67 -26.25 -2.76
N ASN A 63 -0.44 -25.05 -2.25
CA ASN A 63 -0.32 -24.78 -0.82
C ASN A 63 -1.63 -24.21 -0.28
N PHE A 64 -2.17 -24.89 0.73
CA PHE A 64 -3.34 -24.49 1.48
C PHE A 64 -2.85 -23.89 2.80
N ASN A 65 -2.84 -22.56 2.87
CA ASN A 65 -2.36 -21.81 4.04
C ASN A 65 -3.48 -20.94 4.61
N GLY A 66 -3.78 -21.05 5.90
CA GLY A 66 -4.72 -20.12 6.52
C GLY A 66 -4.64 -20.14 8.04
N SER A 67 -4.64 -18.97 8.66
CA SER A 67 -4.64 -18.77 10.11
C SER A 67 -5.86 -17.96 10.57
N GLY A 68 -6.17 -17.98 11.86
CA GLY A 68 -7.26 -17.20 12.48
C GLY A 68 -8.34 -18.06 13.15
N SER A 69 -9.40 -17.41 13.65
CA SER A 69 -10.49 -18.08 14.41
C SER A 69 -11.53 -18.78 13.52
N GLY A 70 -11.90 -20.01 13.86
CA GLY A 70 -12.94 -20.81 13.18
C GLY A 70 -12.37 -21.94 12.33
N SER A 71 -13.24 -22.78 11.77
CA SER A 71 -12.80 -23.87 10.90
C SER A 71 -12.35 -23.35 9.53
N ARG A 72 -11.50 -24.11 8.84
CA ARG A 72 -10.80 -23.69 7.63
C ARG A 72 -10.72 -24.84 6.64
N GLY A 73 -10.84 -24.55 5.35
CA GLY A 73 -10.50 -25.48 4.30
C GLY A 73 -10.83 -24.93 2.91
N ALA A 74 -10.43 -25.69 1.90
CA ALA A 74 -10.69 -25.36 0.51
C ALA A 74 -10.97 -26.63 -0.30
N ASP A 75 -11.82 -26.46 -1.31
CA ASP A 75 -12.03 -27.42 -2.38
C ASP A 75 -11.09 -27.07 -3.52
N LEU A 76 -10.32 -28.03 -4.01
CA LEU A 76 -9.75 -28.02 -5.35
C LEU A 76 -10.76 -28.70 -6.28
N ILE A 77 -11.35 -27.92 -7.17
CA ILE A 77 -12.35 -28.39 -8.13
C ILE A 77 -11.61 -28.67 -9.45
N ILE A 78 -11.71 -29.91 -9.89
CA ILE A 78 -11.09 -30.44 -11.11
C ILE A 78 -12.16 -30.86 -12.12
N PRO A 79 -11.83 -30.94 -13.42
CA PRO A 79 -12.76 -31.45 -14.43
C PRO A 79 -13.34 -32.82 -14.04
N ALA A 80 -14.66 -32.95 -14.12
CA ALA A 80 -15.35 -34.17 -13.68
C ALA A 80 -15.06 -35.34 -14.63
N ASN A 81 -14.59 -36.45 -14.09
CA ASN A 81 -14.29 -37.66 -14.88
C ASN A 81 -15.50 -38.60 -14.88
N ARG A 82 -16.43 -38.42 -15.84
CA ARG A 82 -17.75 -39.07 -15.86
C ARG A 82 -17.83 -40.40 -16.63
N ASP A 83 -16.84 -40.71 -17.47
CA ASP A 83 -16.97 -41.77 -18.48
C ASP A 83 -16.25 -43.08 -18.13
N SER A 84 -15.92 -43.35 -16.85
CA SER A 84 -15.13 -44.54 -16.49
C SER A 84 -15.64 -45.32 -15.28
N SER A 85 -15.55 -46.65 -15.40
CA SER A 85 -15.88 -47.59 -14.33
C SER A 85 -14.83 -47.62 -13.23
N THR A 86 -13.56 -47.32 -13.52
CA THR A 86 -12.47 -47.40 -12.53
C THR A 86 -11.44 -46.31 -12.75
N ILE A 87 -11.23 -45.48 -11.72
CA ILE A 87 -10.28 -44.37 -11.73
C ILE A 87 -9.24 -44.59 -10.64
N TYR A 88 -7.99 -44.29 -10.96
CA TYR A 88 -6.87 -44.25 -10.03
C TYR A 88 -6.52 -42.78 -9.74
N VAL A 89 -6.31 -42.47 -8.47
CA VAL A 89 -5.88 -41.14 -7.99
C VAL A 89 -4.62 -41.35 -7.17
N ASP A 90 -3.54 -40.70 -7.55
CA ASP A 90 -2.22 -40.81 -6.93
C ASP A 90 -1.69 -39.39 -6.71
N PHE A 91 -1.33 -39.02 -5.47
CA PHE A 91 -0.73 -37.71 -5.19
C PHE A 91 0.06 -37.72 -3.89
N ASP A 92 0.91 -36.71 -3.76
CA ASP A 92 1.69 -36.47 -2.57
C ASP A 92 1.03 -35.40 -1.69
N LEU A 93 0.88 -35.72 -0.40
CA LEU A 93 0.37 -34.84 0.63
C LEU A 93 1.46 -34.53 1.65
N PHE A 94 1.72 -33.23 1.86
CA PHE A 94 2.57 -32.72 2.91
C PHE A 94 1.74 -31.95 3.92
N ILE A 95 2.03 -32.14 5.21
CA ILE A 95 1.36 -31.38 6.28
C ILE A 95 2.44 -30.77 7.17
N LYS A 96 2.60 -29.44 7.08
CA LYS A 96 3.79 -28.73 7.57
C LYS A 96 3.81 -28.51 9.08
N SER A 97 2.69 -28.06 9.66
CA SER A 97 2.65 -27.58 11.05
C SER A 97 1.30 -27.80 11.74
N ALA A 98 0.59 -28.88 11.42
CA ALA A 98 -0.66 -29.15 12.11
C ALA A 98 -0.39 -29.53 13.57
N THR A 99 -0.67 -28.63 14.51
CA THR A 99 -0.86 -28.99 15.92
C THR A 99 -2.15 -29.80 16.01
N VAL A 100 -2.11 -31.08 15.62
CA VAL A 100 -3.24 -32.00 15.78
C VAL A 100 -3.25 -32.43 17.24
N THR A 101 -4.33 -32.14 17.94
CA THR A 101 -4.58 -32.45 19.35
C THR A 101 -5.84 -33.30 19.46
N ARG A 102 -6.23 -33.71 20.68
CA ARG A 102 -7.50 -34.43 20.91
C ARG A 102 -8.75 -33.65 20.49
N ASN A 103 -8.65 -32.34 20.32
CA ASN A 103 -9.80 -31.45 20.16
C ASN A 103 -9.94 -30.89 18.74
N ASN A 104 -9.07 -31.28 17.80
CA ASN A 104 -9.16 -30.86 16.41
C ASN A 104 -8.82 -32.03 15.47
N ALA A 105 -9.16 -31.88 14.19
CA ALA A 105 -8.79 -32.84 13.17
C ALA A 105 -8.51 -32.14 11.84
N PHE A 106 -7.59 -32.74 11.10
CA PHE A 106 -7.35 -32.47 9.68
C PHE A 106 -8.02 -33.57 8.85
N ALA A 107 -8.70 -33.19 7.77
CA ALA A 107 -9.42 -34.10 6.90
C ALA A 107 -9.07 -33.85 5.44
N LEU A 108 -8.95 -34.94 4.69
CA LEU A 108 -8.87 -34.97 3.24
C LEU A 108 -10.11 -35.70 2.70
N PHE A 109 -10.76 -35.11 1.70
CA PHE A 109 -11.92 -35.69 1.03
C PHE A 109 -11.69 -35.83 -0.47
N LEU A 110 -12.18 -36.93 -1.03
CA LEU A 110 -12.34 -37.13 -2.48
C LEU A 110 -13.82 -37.25 -2.78
N SER A 111 -14.35 -36.37 -3.63
CA SER A 111 -15.80 -36.30 -3.91
C SER A 111 -16.13 -36.04 -5.38
N GLY A 112 -17.34 -36.45 -5.76
CA GLY A 112 -17.90 -36.28 -7.09
C GLY A 112 -18.57 -34.93 -7.33
N SER A 113 -19.07 -34.72 -8.55
CA SER A 113 -19.66 -33.45 -8.97
C SER A 113 -21.00 -33.13 -8.29
N ASN A 114 -21.69 -34.15 -7.78
CA ASN A 114 -22.94 -33.98 -7.03
C ASN A 114 -22.74 -33.43 -5.61
N SER A 115 -21.50 -33.40 -5.09
CA SER A 115 -21.19 -32.77 -3.81
C SER A 115 -21.26 -31.24 -3.93
N THR A 116 -21.86 -30.60 -2.92
CA THR A 116 -21.86 -29.15 -2.79
C THR A 116 -20.51 -28.63 -2.29
N ASN A 117 -20.30 -27.32 -2.32
CA ASN A 117 -19.07 -26.71 -1.78
C ASN A 117 -18.96 -26.90 -0.27
N MET A 118 -17.73 -27.03 0.22
CA MET A 118 -17.43 -27.03 1.65
C MET A 118 -18.05 -25.81 2.35
N GLY A 119 -18.92 -26.00 3.34
CA GLY A 119 -19.57 -24.92 4.11
C GLY A 119 -21.08 -24.86 3.97
N THR A 120 -21.65 -25.68 3.08
CA THR A 120 -23.08 -25.98 3.03
C THR A 120 -23.37 -27.27 3.81
N ALA A 121 -24.59 -27.41 4.37
CA ALA A 121 -24.97 -28.57 5.19
C ALA A 121 -25.02 -29.91 4.41
N ASP A 122 -24.98 -29.84 3.07
CA ASP A 122 -25.28 -30.96 2.16
C ASP A 122 -24.04 -31.53 1.42
N TYR A 123 -22.83 -31.34 1.97
CA TYR A 123 -21.55 -31.71 1.34
C TYR A 123 -21.38 -33.22 0.98
N HIS A 124 -22.37 -34.06 1.28
CA HIS A 124 -22.22 -35.49 1.51
C HIS A 124 -22.82 -36.40 0.43
N SER A 125 -23.56 -35.86 -0.54
CA SER A 125 -24.24 -36.63 -1.59
C SER A 125 -23.28 -37.34 -2.56
N GLY A 126 -22.03 -36.88 -2.70
CA GLY A 126 -21.03 -37.41 -3.63
C GLY A 126 -19.69 -37.79 -3.01
N LEU A 127 -19.60 -38.00 -1.69
CA LEU A 127 -18.33 -38.32 -1.03
C LEU A 127 -17.86 -39.76 -1.32
N ILE A 128 -16.64 -39.94 -1.83
CA ILE A 128 -16.10 -41.25 -2.23
C ILE A 128 -15.22 -41.82 -1.13
N ALA A 129 -14.18 -41.08 -0.75
CA ALA A 129 -13.20 -41.49 0.23
C ALA A 129 -12.81 -40.33 1.15
N SER A 130 -12.42 -40.65 2.38
CA SER A 130 -12.01 -39.64 3.35
C SER A 130 -10.92 -40.14 4.29
N LEU A 131 -9.86 -39.35 4.44
CA LEU A 131 -8.78 -39.59 5.40
C LEU A 131 -8.83 -38.54 6.52
N TYR A 132 -8.55 -38.97 7.74
CA TYR A 132 -8.57 -38.15 8.95
C TYR A 132 -7.29 -38.24 9.74
N LEU A 133 -6.90 -37.11 10.31
CA LEU A 133 -5.84 -37.00 11.30
C LEU A 133 -6.46 -36.30 12.51
N GLY A 134 -6.66 -37.03 13.60
CA GLY A 134 -7.26 -36.51 14.83
C GLY A 134 -7.02 -37.44 16.01
N GLY A 135 -7.05 -36.91 17.24
CA GLY A 135 -6.87 -37.71 18.47
C GLY A 135 -5.41 -37.83 18.95
N THR A 136 -5.19 -38.57 20.03
CA THR A 136 -3.84 -38.77 20.64
C THR A 136 -3.03 -39.95 20.11
N ASP A 137 -3.58 -40.76 19.22
CA ASP A 137 -2.93 -42.01 18.83
C ASP A 137 -1.93 -41.88 17.68
N GLY A 138 -1.82 -40.67 17.10
CA GLY A 138 -0.83 -40.32 16.10
C GLY A 138 -0.94 -41.10 14.80
N LYS A 139 -2.10 -41.70 14.50
CA LYS A 139 -2.33 -42.48 13.27
C LYS A 139 -3.30 -41.79 12.32
N ILE A 140 -3.31 -42.25 11.07
CA ILE A 140 -4.31 -41.86 10.07
C ILE A 140 -5.57 -42.71 10.29
N HIS A 141 -6.75 -42.13 10.09
CA HIS A 141 -8.02 -42.83 10.22
C HIS A 141 -8.85 -42.69 8.94
N ILE A 142 -9.74 -43.66 8.66
CA ILE A 142 -10.55 -43.69 7.43
C ILE A 142 -12.01 -44.07 7.68
N TRP A 143 -12.96 -43.24 7.19
CA TRP A 143 -14.40 -43.54 7.38
C TRP A 143 -14.92 -44.69 6.53
N ASN A 144 -14.26 -44.99 5.42
CA ASN A 144 -14.65 -46.05 4.50
C ASN A 144 -14.69 -47.45 5.15
N MET A 145 -14.08 -47.64 6.32
CA MET A 145 -14.03 -48.89 7.07
C MET A 145 -15.12 -49.04 8.16
N ASP A 146 -15.89 -48.00 8.44
CA ASP A 146 -16.83 -48.06 9.56
C ASP A 146 -18.11 -48.85 9.25
N ILE A 147 -18.75 -49.39 10.30
CA ILE A 147 -19.94 -50.25 10.20
C ILE A 147 -21.07 -49.59 9.39
N LYS A 148 -21.52 -50.30 8.35
CA LYS A 148 -22.77 -50.05 7.61
C LYS A 148 -23.97 -50.41 8.49
N GLY A 149 -24.47 -49.50 9.31
CA GLY A 149 -25.72 -49.76 10.04
C GLY A 149 -26.06 -48.77 11.16
N PRO A 150 -27.33 -48.69 11.56
CA PRO A 150 -27.90 -47.55 12.29
C PRO A 150 -27.46 -47.52 13.76
N VAL A 151 -27.27 -46.31 14.30
CA VAL A 151 -27.45 -46.08 15.74
C VAL A 151 -28.98 -46.09 15.98
N PRO A 152 -29.54 -46.99 16.80
CA PRO A 152 -30.98 -47.23 16.88
C PRO A 152 -31.73 -46.06 17.56
N THR A 153 -33.02 -45.82 17.32
CA THR A 153 -34.07 -46.83 17.58
C THR A 153 -35.39 -46.73 16.80
N SER A 154 -35.68 -45.74 15.92
CA SER A 154 -37.07 -45.63 15.41
C SER A 154 -37.37 -44.96 14.05
N LYS A 155 -36.54 -45.07 13.00
CA LYS A 155 -36.98 -45.07 11.57
C LYS A 155 -35.79 -45.20 10.57
N PRO A 156 -36.01 -45.76 9.36
CA PRO A 156 -35.07 -46.67 8.69
C PRO A 156 -34.30 -46.09 7.49
N ASP A 157 -33.15 -46.72 7.20
CA ASP A 157 -32.48 -46.91 5.89
C ASP A 157 -31.98 -45.71 5.06
N THR A 158 -31.58 -44.61 5.69
CA THR A 158 -30.72 -43.60 5.05
C THR A 158 -29.36 -43.55 5.71
N ILE A 159 -28.31 -43.71 4.90
CA ILE A 159 -26.92 -43.39 5.24
C ILE A 159 -26.94 -41.99 5.88
N VAL A 160 -26.65 -41.91 7.18
CA VAL A 160 -26.62 -40.63 7.87
C VAL A 160 -25.35 -39.93 7.41
N PRO A 161 -25.43 -38.83 6.65
CA PRO A 161 -24.26 -38.12 6.19
C PRO A 161 -23.44 -37.66 7.39
N VAL A 162 -22.13 -37.62 7.17
CA VAL A 162 -21.19 -36.86 8.00
C VAL A 162 -21.77 -35.46 8.20
N THR A 163 -21.61 -34.85 9.37
CA THR A 163 -21.93 -33.44 9.52
C THR A 163 -20.66 -32.68 9.81
N TYR A 164 -20.41 -31.67 8.98
CA TYR A 164 -19.49 -30.60 9.30
C TYR A 164 -20.28 -29.47 9.96
N THR A 165 -20.12 -29.33 11.28
CA THR A 165 -20.52 -28.10 11.97
C THR A 165 -19.24 -27.35 12.28
N GLY A 166 -19.25 -26.01 12.22
CA GLY A 166 -18.05 -25.15 12.24
C GLY A 166 -17.07 -25.31 13.43
N SER A 167 -17.29 -26.29 14.32
CA SER A 167 -16.50 -26.65 15.49
C SER A 167 -16.17 -28.15 15.65
N SER A 168 -16.65 -29.08 14.80
CA SER A 168 -16.37 -30.52 14.93
C SER A 168 -16.78 -31.34 13.69
N PHE A 169 -16.10 -32.47 13.46
CA PHE A 169 -16.58 -33.54 12.58
C PHE A 169 -17.34 -34.58 13.41
N GLY A 170 -18.51 -35.03 12.94
CA GLY A 170 -19.24 -36.11 13.61
C GLY A 170 -20.34 -36.71 12.73
N ARG A 171 -20.83 -37.89 13.10
CA ARG A 171 -22.06 -38.49 12.52
C ARG A 171 -23.29 -37.76 13.08
N ALA A 172 -24.33 -37.57 12.27
CA ALA A 172 -25.56 -36.97 12.79
C ALA A 172 -26.15 -37.86 13.91
N GLY A 173 -26.45 -37.25 15.06
CA GLY A 173 -26.97 -37.95 16.25
C GLY A 173 -25.94 -38.23 17.36
N ILE A 174 -24.66 -37.87 17.19
CA ILE A 174 -23.61 -38.03 18.22
C ILE A 174 -23.22 -36.66 18.81
N SER A 175 -23.00 -36.57 20.13
CA SER A 175 -22.65 -35.30 20.79
C SER A 175 -21.26 -34.81 20.37
N ASN A 176 -21.21 -33.54 19.95
CA ASN A 176 -20.11 -32.78 19.34
C ASN A 176 -18.88 -32.46 20.24
N THR A 177 -18.54 -33.32 21.19
CA THR A 177 -17.61 -32.95 22.27
C THR A 177 -16.15 -33.30 21.98
N TRP A 178 -15.80 -34.42 21.33
CA TRP A 178 -14.40 -34.83 21.09
C TRP A 178 -14.11 -35.31 19.66
N CYS A 179 -12.87 -35.07 19.20
CA CYS A 179 -12.31 -35.68 18.01
C CYS A 179 -11.55 -36.96 18.40
N ASP A 180 -12.26 -38.04 18.73
CA ASP A 180 -11.67 -39.34 19.09
C ASP A 180 -12.05 -40.46 18.11
N SER A 181 -11.32 -41.58 18.14
CA SER A 181 -11.52 -42.71 17.22
C SER A 181 -12.90 -43.38 17.36
N ILE A 182 -13.57 -43.23 18.50
CA ILE A 182 -14.95 -43.71 18.70
C ILE A 182 -15.96 -42.86 17.90
N ASN A 183 -15.67 -41.57 17.71
CA ASN A 183 -16.52 -40.63 16.98
C ASN A 183 -16.08 -40.40 15.51
N LEU A 184 -14.85 -40.77 15.14
CA LEU A 184 -14.21 -40.25 13.93
C LEU A 184 -13.76 -41.24 12.86
N SER A 185 -13.59 -42.55 13.05
CA SER A 185 -13.35 -43.57 12.00
C SER A 185 -12.56 -44.78 12.53
N THR A 186 -12.47 -45.82 11.72
CA THR A 186 -11.52 -46.92 11.89
C THR A 186 -10.07 -46.45 11.65
N ARG A 187 -9.21 -46.80 12.60
CA ARG A 187 -7.77 -46.48 12.62
C ARG A 187 -6.98 -47.32 11.61
N THR A 188 -6.05 -46.69 10.87
CA THR A 188 -5.07 -47.37 10.02
C THR A 188 -3.82 -47.75 10.82
N ASP A 189 -2.90 -48.53 10.27
CA ASP A 189 -1.60 -48.80 10.88
C ASP A 189 -0.53 -47.76 10.58
N VAL A 190 -0.83 -46.81 9.69
CA VAL A 190 0.10 -45.76 9.29
C VAL A 190 0.24 -44.71 10.39
N ILE A 191 1.47 -44.52 10.86
CA ILE A 191 1.82 -43.48 11.83
C ILE A 191 1.96 -42.15 11.09
N TYR A 192 1.25 -41.14 11.57
CA TYR A 192 1.37 -39.78 11.05
C TYR A 192 2.52 -39.03 11.75
N THR A 193 3.39 -38.43 10.95
CA THR A 193 4.48 -37.57 11.37
C THR A 193 4.38 -36.23 10.64
N ALA A 194 4.26 -35.13 11.40
CA ALA A 194 4.21 -33.80 10.82
C ALA A 194 5.52 -33.45 10.08
N GLY A 195 5.41 -32.67 9.00
CA GLY A 195 6.54 -32.27 8.17
C GLY A 195 7.10 -33.39 7.30
N LYS A 196 6.31 -34.44 7.03
CA LYS A 196 6.66 -35.55 6.14
C LYS A 196 5.70 -35.62 4.95
N TRP A 197 6.19 -36.21 3.86
CA TRP A 197 5.42 -36.45 2.65
C TRP A 197 4.81 -37.85 2.67
N TYR A 198 3.52 -37.92 2.37
CA TYR A 198 2.77 -39.15 2.21
C TYR A 198 2.27 -39.26 0.76
N ASN A 199 2.59 -40.37 0.10
CA ASN A 199 1.96 -40.73 -1.15
C ASN A 199 0.63 -41.42 -0.86
N LEU A 200 -0.44 -40.91 -1.46
CA LEU A 200 -1.81 -41.39 -1.29
C LEU A 200 -2.32 -41.92 -2.63
N LYS A 201 -2.66 -43.21 -2.67
CA LYS A 201 -3.19 -43.86 -3.87
C LYS A 201 -4.57 -44.43 -3.61
N PHE A 202 -5.53 -44.06 -4.47
CA PHE A 202 -6.91 -44.52 -4.41
C PHE A 202 -7.25 -45.22 -5.72
N LYS A 203 -7.78 -46.43 -5.66
CA LYS A 203 -8.41 -47.10 -6.81
C LYS A 203 -9.90 -47.12 -6.58
N MET A 204 -10.64 -46.30 -7.32
CA MET A 204 -12.08 -46.09 -7.18
C MET A 204 -12.81 -46.83 -8.29
N ASP A 205 -13.58 -47.86 -7.93
CA ASP A 205 -14.50 -48.55 -8.81
C ASP A 205 -15.91 -47.96 -8.66
N PHE A 206 -16.32 -47.15 -9.64
CA PHE A 206 -17.62 -46.49 -9.66
C PHE A 206 -18.77 -47.44 -10.00
N ASN A 207 -18.50 -48.63 -10.57
CA ASN A 207 -19.52 -49.64 -10.81
C ASN A 207 -19.79 -50.47 -9.56
N ALA A 208 -18.72 -50.97 -8.92
CA ALA A 208 -18.83 -51.74 -7.68
C ALA A 208 -19.09 -50.86 -6.45
N LYS A 209 -18.89 -49.54 -6.56
CA LYS A 209 -18.90 -48.56 -5.45
C LYS A 209 -17.86 -48.92 -4.38
N LYS A 210 -16.67 -49.32 -4.84
CA LYS A 210 -15.56 -49.79 -4.01
C LYS A 210 -14.31 -48.93 -4.18
N VAL A 211 -13.56 -48.73 -3.11
CA VAL A 211 -12.29 -48.03 -3.11
C VAL A 211 -11.20 -48.86 -2.42
N ASP A 212 -10.05 -48.97 -3.07
CA ASP A 212 -8.81 -49.42 -2.42
C ASP A 212 -7.98 -48.18 -2.09
N ILE A 213 -7.40 -48.12 -0.89
CA ILE A 213 -6.62 -46.98 -0.39
C ILE A 213 -5.24 -47.49 0.02
N THR A 214 -4.19 -46.93 -0.58
CA THR A 214 -2.81 -47.13 -0.15
C THR A 214 -2.24 -45.81 0.36
N ILE A 215 -1.60 -45.86 1.52
CA ILE A 215 -0.96 -44.72 2.15
C ILE A 215 0.48 -45.11 2.45
N THR A 216 1.45 -44.35 1.91
CA THR A 216 2.88 -44.62 2.05
C THR A 216 3.62 -43.37 2.51
N GLN A 217 4.36 -43.43 3.62
CA GLN A 217 5.31 -42.35 3.93
C GLN A 217 6.54 -42.45 2.99
N LYS A 218 6.85 -41.37 2.25
CA LYS A 218 7.87 -41.43 1.18
C LYS A 218 9.29 -41.70 1.68
N ASP A 219 9.66 -41.15 2.83
CA ASP A 219 11.00 -41.32 3.43
C ASP A 219 11.10 -42.50 4.39
N GLU A 220 9.98 -43.17 4.69
CA GLU A 220 9.93 -44.43 5.46
C GLU A 220 8.91 -45.37 4.83
N PRO A 221 9.23 -46.03 3.69
CA PRO A 221 8.27 -46.87 2.96
C PRO A 221 7.74 -48.07 3.75
N ALA A 222 8.39 -48.45 4.87
CA ALA A 222 7.87 -49.44 5.80
C ALA A 222 6.63 -48.95 6.56
N ASN A 223 6.44 -47.63 6.70
CA ASN A 223 5.21 -47.02 7.20
C ASN A 223 4.18 -46.89 6.06
N THR A 224 3.70 -48.06 5.62
CA THR A 224 2.76 -48.24 4.52
C THR A 224 1.59 -49.09 4.95
N GLN A 225 0.40 -48.76 4.46
CA GLN A 225 -0.73 -49.68 4.51
C GLN A 225 -1.55 -49.58 3.23
N THR A 226 -1.94 -50.75 2.70
CA THR A 226 -2.95 -50.88 1.65
C THR A 226 -4.19 -51.53 2.25
N ILE A 227 -5.33 -50.91 2.02
CA ILE A 227 -6.64 -51.35 2.49
C ILE A 227 -7.53 -51.47 1.27
N THR A 228 -8.10 -52.65 1.05
CA THR A 228 -8.82 -52.99 -0.19
C THR A 228 -10.30 -53.25 0.08
N ASP A 229 -11.11 -53.15 -0.97
CA ASP A 229 -12.54 -53.49 -0.99
C ASP A 229 -13.42 -52.68 -0.02
N LEU A 230 -12.99 -51.44 0.26
CA LEU A 230 -13.79 -50.53 1.07
C LEU A 230 -14.96 -49.98 0.26
N ASP A 231 -16.10 -49.75 0.88
CA ASP A 231 -17.20 -49.09 0.18
C ASP A 231 -16.96 -47.59 0.05
N PHE A 232 -17.53 -46.99 -1.00
CA PHE A 232 -17.64 -45.54 -1.06
C PHE A 232 -18.43 -45.03 0.15
N VAL A 233 -18.03 -43.88 0.70
CA VAL A 233 -18.75 -43.26 1.83
C VAL A 233 -20.20 -42.93 1.43
N ALA A 234 -20.39 -42.43 0.20
CA ALA A 234 -21.68 -42.20 -0.42
C ALA A 234 -21.83 -43.08 -1.68
N PRO A 235 -22.74 -44.08 -1.69
CA PRO A 235 -22.99 -44.93 -2.86
C PRO A 235 -23.51 -44.18 -4.09
N ALA A 236 -24.03 -42.96 -3.93
CA ALA A 236 -24.53 -42.11 -5.01
C ALA A 236 -23.41 -41.39 -5.80
N ALA A 237 -22.14 -41.49 -5.37
CA ALA A 237 -21.02 -40.92 -6.11
C ALA A 237 -20.80 -41.68 -7.43
N ASN A 238 -20.82 -40.96 -8.56
CA ASN A 238 -20.72 -41.54 -9.91
C ASN A 238 -19.52 -41.01 -10.72
N ASP A 239 -18.81 -40.01 -10.19
CA ASP A 239 -17.64 -39.40 -10.79
C ASP A 239 -16.71 -38.86 -9.69
N LEU A 240 -15.51 -38.42 -10.07
CA LEU A 240 -14.58 -37.65 -9.24
C LEU A 240 -14.46 -36.24 -9.81
N ALA A 241 -14.62 -35.21 -8.96
CA ALA A 241 -14.55 -33.81 -9.38
C ALA A 241 -13.88 -32.87 -8.35
N ARG A 242 -13.63 -33.33 -7.12
CA ARG A 242 -13.17 -32.47 -6.02
C ARG A 242 -12.18 -33.19 -5.10
N ILE A 243 -11.14 -32.47 -4.72
CA ILE A 243 -10.19 -32.84 -3.66
C ILE A 243 -10.24 -31.75 -2.60
N SER A 244 -10.53 -32.08 -1.36
CA SER A 244 -10.80 -31.07 -0.33
C SER A 244 -9.97 -31.28 0.92
N ILE A 245 -9.41 -30.19 1.43
CA ILE A 245 -8.57 -30.19 2.64
C ILE A 245 -9.20 -29.29 3.68
N VAL A 246 -9.39 -29.84 4.90
CA VAL A 246 -10.17 -29.21 5.96
C VAL A 246 -9.48 -29.35 7.30
N ASN A 247 -9.59 -28.33 8.15
CA ASN A 247 -9.26 -28.40 9.56
C ASN A 247 -10.43 -27.83 10.40
N THR A 248 -10.66 -28.45 11.56
CA THR A 248 -11.67 -28.03 12.54
C THR A 248 -11.09 -27.18 13.66
N ARG A 249 -11.92 -26.29 14.21
CA ARG A 249 -11.61 -25.54 15.42
C ARG A 249 -11.53 -26.46 16.64
N SER A 250 -10.62 -26.20 17.58
CA SER A 250 -10.73 -26.79 18.92
C SER A 250 -11.94 -26.26 19.68
N ASN A 251 -12.76 -27.15 20.23
CA ASN A 251 -13.93 -26.76 21.03
C ASN A 251 -13.44 -26.21 22.39
N ASN A 252 -13.68 -24.92 22.65
CA ASN A 252 -13.16 -24.17 23.80
C ASN A 252 -13.97 -24.39 25.10
N SER A 253 -14.84 -25.40 25.13
CA SER A 253 -15.94 -25.50 26.11
C SER A 253 -15.68 -26.47 27.25
N TYR A 254 -14.54 -27.16 27.30
CA TYR A 254 -14.22 -28.07 28.40
C TYR A 254 -12.82 -27.82 28.97
N PRO A 255 -12.70 -27.40 30.24
CA PRO A 255 -11.42 -27.39 30.92
C PRO A 255 -10.91 -28.83 31.04
N GLU A 256 -9.63 -29.06 30.77
CA GLU A 256 -8.99 -30.31 31.17
C GLU A 256 -9.25 -30.52 32.67
N VAL A 257 -9.58 -31.76 33.02
CA VAL A 257 -9.61 -32.24 34.40
C VAL A 257 -8.16 -32.27 34.91
N ASN A 258 -7.54 -31.10 35.11
CA ASN A 258 -6.31 -30.82 35.85
C ASN A 258 -5.84 -29.35 35.67
N GLY A 259 -6.69 -28.38 36.00
CA GLY A 259 -6.25 -27.08 36.54
C GLY A 259 -5.35 -26.17 35.69
N GLY A 260 -5.24 -26.38 34.37
CA GLY A 260 -4.50 -25.48 33.47
C GLY A 260 -5.41 -24.46 32.81
N THR A 261 -5.18 -23.17 33.06
CA THR A 261 -5.83 -22.06 32.33
C THR A 261 -5.39 -22.08 30.87
N ILE A 262 -6.16 -22.70 29.98
CA ILE A 262 -5.92 -22.57 28.53
C ILE A 262 -6.56 -21.26 28.07
N GLY A 263 -5.69 -20.30 27.73
CA GLY A 263 -6.06 -19.03 27.14
C GLY A 263 -6.84 -19.19 25.83
N ASN A 264 -7.59 -18.14 25.50
CA ASN A 264 -8.42 -17.96 24.31
C ASN A 264 -7.92 -18.76 23.08
N GLY A 265 -8.70 -19.78 22.67
CA GLY A 265 -8.59 -20.61 21.47
C GLY A 265 -7.30 -20.53 20.66
N ASN A 266 -6.43 -21.54 20.80
CA ASN A 266 -5.28 -21.72 19.91
C ASN A 266 -5.71 -21.62 18.44
N THR A 267 -5.16 -20.63 17.75
CA THR A 267 -5.31 -20.40 16.31
C THR A 267 -4.78 -21.61 15.55
N LEU A 268 -5.65 -22.36 14.88
CA LEU A 268 -5.23 -23.52 14.10
C LEU A 268 -4.98 -23.11 12.66
N THR A 269 -3.75 -23.36 12.21
CA THR A 269 -3.31 -23.07 10.86
C THR A 269 -3.60 -24.28 9.97
N VAL A 270 -4.35 -24.11 8.87
CA VAL A 270 -4.28 -25.06 7.76
C VAL A 270 -2.96 -24.78 7.06
N ASN A 271 -2.09 -25.78 7.02
CA ASN A 271 -0.78 -25.70 6.38
C ASN A 271 -0.44 -27.05 5.77
N ALA A 272 -0.99 -27.26 4.58
CA ALA A 272 -0.81 -28.49 3.82
C ALA A 272 -0.46 -28.16 2.37
N SER A 273 0.30 -29.03 1.73
CA SER A 273 0.68 -28.91 0.34
C SER A 273 0.30 -30.20 -0.39
N LEU A 274 -0.27 -30.05 -1.58
CA LEU A 274 -0.56 -31.14 -2.50
C LEU A 274 0.36 -31.01 -3.70
N ASP A 275 1.00 -32.12 -4.07
CA ASP A 275 1.91 -32.18 -5.22
C ASP A 275 1.78 -33.51 -5.97
N ASN A 276 2.35 -33.58 -7.19
CA ASN A 276 2.37 -34.76 -8.06
C ASN A 276 0.98 -35.41 -8.26
N LEU A 277 -0.06 -34.61 -8.54
CA LEU A 277 -1.41 -35.12 -8.74
C LEU A 277 -1.51 -35.86 -10.07
N TYR A 278 -1.80 -37.15 -9.98
CA TYR A 278 -1.93 -38.03 -11.12
C TYR A 278 -3.24 -38.83 -11.02
N ILE A 279 -4.19 -38.51 -11.91
CA ILE A 279 -5.45 -39.21 -12.03
C ILE A 279 -5.45 -39.93 -13.37
N TYR A 280 -5.68 -41.24 -13.35
CA TYR A 280 -5.52 -42.07 -14.54
C TYR A 280 -6.47 -43.27 -14.54
N GLN A 281 -6.55 -43.93 -15.69
CA GLN A 281 -7.27 -45.20 -15.85
C GLN A 281 -6.32 -46.26 -16.37
N LEU A 282 -6.60 -47.52 -16.05
CA LEU A 282 -5.93 -48.63 -16.72
C LEU A 282 -6.72 -49.00 -17.96
N VAL A 283 -6.16 -48.69 -19.13
CA VAL A 283 -6.77 -49.01 -20.42
C VAL A 283 -6.04 -50.20 -21.02
N LYS A 284 -6.80 -51.08 -21.66
CA LYS A 284 -6.23 -52.24 -22.34
C LYS A 284 -5.28 -51.76 -23.43
N SER A 285 -4.03 -52.21 -23.38
CA SER A 285 -3.04 -51.88 -24.40
C SER A 285 -3.42 -52.52 -25.73
N LEU A 286 -3.40 -51.71 -26.80
CA LEU A 286 -3.56 -52.16 -28.19
C LEU A 286 -2.20 -52.43 -28.86
N GLY A 287 -1.12 -52.19 -28.12
CA GLY A 287 0.26 -52.27 -28.58
C GLY A 287 0.97 -50.93 -28.47
N LEU A 288 2.28 -50.96 -28.60
CA LEU A 288 3.12 -49.77 -28.60
C LEU A 288 3.58 -49.48 -30.04
N ALA A 289 3.55 -48.22 -30.43
CA ALA A 289 4.03 -47.73 -31.71
C ALA A 289 4.78 -46.41 -31.53
N ASP A 290 5.63 -46.07 -32.49
CA ASP A 290 6.44 -44.86 -32.41
C ASP A 290 5.70 -43.67 -33.04
N VAL A 291 5.91 -42.47 -32.47
CA VAL A 291 5.49 -41.20 -33.08
C VAL A 291 6.71 -40.47 -33.61
N MET A 292 6.71 -40.21 -34.91
CA MET A 292 7.76 -39.45 -35.57
C MET A 292 7.38 -37.97 -35.63
N VAL A 293 8.14 -37.14 -34.93
CA VAL A 293 8.04 -35.68 -35.02
C VAL A 293 9.05 -35.20 -36.06
N ASN A 294 8.54 -34.80 -37.22
CA ASN A 294 9.32 -34.24 -38.31
C ASN A 294 9.35 -32.72 -38.20
N TYR A 295 10.46 -32.12 -38.60
CA TYR A 295 10.64 -30.68 -38.54
C TYR A 295 11.02 -30.16 -39.90
N GLN A 296 10.16 -29.32 -40.45
CA GLN A 296 10.33 -28.79 -41.80
C GLN A 296 10.18 -27.28 -41.82
N ASP A 297 10.88 -26.64 -42.75
CA ASP A 297 10.52 -25.28 -43.13
C ASP A 297 9.23 -25.27 -43.97
N LEU A 298 8.75 -24.06 -44.27
CA LEU A 298 7.57 -23.85 -45.11
C LEU A 298 7.77 -24.33 -46.57
N GLU A 299 9.02 -24.50 -47.02
CA GLU A 299 9.35 -25.03 -48.35
C GLU A 299 9.42 -26.57 -48.36
N GLY A 300 9.36 -27.22 -47.19
CA GLY A 300 9.34 -28.66 -47.02
C GLY A 300 10.72 -29.29 -46.76
N SER A 301 11.77 -28.50 -46.61
CA SER A 301 13.11 -29.00 -46.29
C SER A 301 13.18 -29.42 -44.82
N THR A 302 13.88 -30.52 -44.51
CA THR A 302 14.14 -30.95 -43.14
C THR A 302 15.15 -30.00 -42.48
N ILE A 303 14.78 -29.41 -41.33
CA ILE A 303 15.57 -28.35 -40.68
C ILE A 303 16.23 -28.78 -39.36
N LYS A 304 15.75 -29.87 -38.76
CA LYS A 304 16.43 -30.57 -37.65
C LYS A 304 16.09 -32.06 -37.71
N THR A 305 16.92 -32.90 -37.11
CA THR A 305 16.71 -34.35 -37.07
C THR A 305 15.34 -34.67 -36.48
N SER A 306 14.58 -35.53 -37.16
CA SER A 306 13.29 -35.99 -36.66
C SER A 306 13.46 -36.66 -35.30
N ARG A 307 12.55 -36.33 -34.37
CA ARG A 307 12.52 -36.94 -33.04
C ARG A 307 11.56 -38.13 -33.10
N VAL A 308 12.01 -39.28 -32.64
CA VAL A 308 11.15 -40.46 -32.52
C VAL A 308 10.79 -40.58 -31.05
N GLU A 309 9.52 -40.32 -30.73
CA GLU A 309 8.98 -40.70 -29.45
C GLU A 309 8.62 -42.18 -29.52
N THR A 310 9.42 -43.01 -28.87
CA THR A 310 9.26 -44.46 -28.97
C THR A 310 8.19 -44.97 -28.01
N SER A 311 7.63 -46.13 -28.34
CA SER A 311 6.80 -46.91 -27.41
C SER A 311 5.58 -46.15 -26.89
N GLN A 312 4.93 -45.36 -27.73
CA GLN A 312 3.67 -44.69 -27.41
C GLN A 312 2.51 -45.66 -27.58
N GLU A 313 1.51 -45.53 -26.74
CA GLU A 313 0.39 -46.46 -26.77
C GLU A 313 -0.58 -46.15 -27.93
N VAL A 314 -0.93 -47.19 -28.69
CA VAL A 314 -1.83 -47.10 -29.85
C VAL A 314 -3.23 -46.66 -29.42
N GLY A 315 -3.79 -45.67 -30.13
CA GLY A 315 -5.09 -45.06 -29.87
C GLY A 315 -5.05 -43.83 -28.96
N VAL A 316 -3.92 -43.54 -28.33
CA VAL A 316 -3.74 -42.32 -27.50
C VAL A 316 -3.44 -41.12 -28.40
N THR A 317 -3.85 -39.92 -27.98
CA THR A 317 -3.43 -38.68 -28.63
C THR A 317 -2.08 -38.23 -28.08
N TYR A 318 -1.06 -38.26 -28.93
CA TYR A 318 0.24 -37.65 -28.66
C TYR A 318 0.16 -36.13 -28.89
N LYS A 319 0.75 -35.32 -28.01
CA LYS A 319 0.87 -33.87 -28.15
C LYS A 319 2.35 -33.49 -28.28
N LEU A 320 2.64 -32.48 -29.08
CA LEU A 320 3.98 -31.90 -29.19
C LEU A 320 4.47 -31.37 -27.82
N LEU A 321 5.78 -31.46 -27.61
CA LEU A 321 6.44 -30.87 -26.44
C LEU A 321 6.73 -29.38 -26.70
N ASP A 322 6.86 -28.57 -25.65
CA ASP A 322 7.30 -27.17 -25.76
C ASP A 322 8.63 -27.02 -26.51
N SER A 323 9.55 -27.99 -26.35
CA SER A 323 10.82 -28.04 -27.08
C SER A 323 10.66 -28.31 -28.58
N ASP A 324 9.55 -28.92 -29.00
CA ASP A 324 9.28 -29.20 -30.41
C ASP A 324 8.83 -27.93 -31.15
N ILE A 325 8.13 -27.04 -30.45
CA ILE A 325 7.54 -25.79 -30.95
C ILE A 325 8.35 -24.53 -30.57
N ALA A 326 9.53 -24.71 -29.94
CA ALA A 326 10.43 -23.62 -29.63
C ALA A 326 11.19 -23.15 -30.88
N SER A 327 11.23 -21.83 -31.11
CA SER A 327 12.05 -21.22 -32.15
C SER A 327 13.54 -21.40 -31.87
N PHE A 328 14.35 -21.57 -32.92
CA PHE A 328 15.78 -21.85 -32.79
C PHE A 328 16.59 -21.26 -33.94
N THR A 329 17.92 -21.24 -33.77
CA THR A 329 18.87 -20.82 -34.79
C THR A 329 19.73 -21.99 -35.23
N ASP A 330 19.91 -22.17 -36.54
CA ASP A 330 20.84 -23.15 -37.09
C ASP A 330 21.35 -22.70 -38.47
N ASN A 331 22.63 -23.00 -38.75
CA ASN A 331 23.28 -22.73 -40.05
C ASN A 331 23.03 -21.30 -40.59
N GLY A 332 23.09 -20.29 -39.72
CA GLY A 332 22.90 -18.87 -40.08
C GLY A 332 21.44 -18.45 -40.31
N ASN A 333 20.47 -19.33 -40.03
CA ASN A 333 19.03 -19.05 -40.15
C ASN A 333 18.32 -19.12 -38.79
N TYR A 334 17.27 -18.31 -38.68
CA TYR A 334 16.29 -18.31 -37.61
C TYR A 334 15.04 -19.05 -38.07
N TYR A 335 14.59 -20.01 -37.26
CA TYR A 335 13.41 -20.82 -37.53
C TYR A 335 12.34 -20.48 -36.49
N ALA A 336 11.32 -19.74 -36.92
CA ALA A 336 10.18 -19.35 -36.09
C ALA A 336 9.05 -20.37 -36.23
N TYR A 337 8.51 -20.87 -35.12
CA TYR A 337 7.41 -21.84 -35.17
C TYR A 337 6.14 -21.22 -35.78
N ASP A 338 5.53 -21.93 -36.74
CA ASP A 338 4.29 -21.55 -37.41
C ASP A 338 3.18 -22.55 -37.07
N ALA A 339 2.36 -22.20 -36.08
CA ALA A 339 1.24 -23.02 -35.64
C ALA A 339 0.18 -23.22 -36.75
N VAL A 340 -0.05 -22.21 -37.58
CA VAL A 340 -1.05 -22.27 -38.65
C VAL A 340 -0.61 -23.25 -39.74
N ALA A 341 0.67 -23.20 -40.14
CA ALA A 341 1.22 -24.12 -41.12
C ALA A 341 1.38 -25.56 -40.57
N THR A 342 1.60 -25.70 -39.26
CA THR A 342 1.68 -27.01 -38.58
C THR A 342 0.32 -27.69 -38.50
N GLY A 343 -0.76 -26.94 -38.31
CA GLY A 343 -2.10 -27.47 -38.16
C GLY A 343 -2.34 -28.00 -36.74
N SER A 344 -2.62 -29.30 -36.61
CA SER A 344 -2.84 -29.93 -35.30
C SER A 344 -1.51 -30.18 -34.59
N GLU A 345 -1.36 -29.69 -33.37
CA GLU A 345 -0.22 -29.97 -32.48
C GLU A 345 -0.31 -31.36 -31.80
N SER A 346 -1.17 -32.22 -32.34
CA SER A 346 -1.43 -33.54 -31.81
C SER A 346 -1.79 -34.54 -32.90
N VAL A 347 -1.49 -35.82 -32.63
CA VAL A 347 -1.78 -36.93 -33.53
C VAL A 347 -2.22 -38.14 -32.71
N VAL A 348 -3.19 -38.90 -33.21
CA VAL A 348 -3.55 -40.20 -32.62
C VAL A 348 -2.48 -41.22 -33.03
N VAL A 349 -1.97 -41.99 -32.06
CA VAL A 349 -0.96 -43.02 -32.28
C VAL A 349 -1.61 -44.22 -32.98
N GLU A 350 -1.16 -44.56 -34.18
CA GLU A 350 -1.65 -45.70 -34.96
C GLU A 350 -0.73 -46.91 -34.80
N ALA A 351 -1.27 -48.12 -34.98
CA ALA A 351 -0.50 -49.36 -34.83
C ALA A 351 0.70 -49.50 -35.79
N GLY A 352 0.68 -48.78 -36.92
CA GLY A 352 1.80 -48.69 -37.87
C GLY A 352 2.82 -47.60 -37.56
N GLY A 353 2.63 -46.85 -36.48
CA GLY A 353 3.31 -45.60 -36.18
C GLY A 353 2.56 -44.38 -36.71
N SER A 354 2.75 -43.23 -36.07
CA SER A 354 2.17 -41.95 -36.47
C SER A 354 3.24 -40.92 -36.77
N SER A 355 2.89 -39.87 -37.49
CA SER A 355 3.80 -38.74 -37.71
C SER A 355 3.10 -37.40 -37.56
N ILE A 356 3.84 -36.42 -37.05
CA ILE A 356 3.45 -35.03 -37.00
C ILE A 356 4.58 -34.20 -37.59
N THR A 357 4.24 -33.25 -38.45
CA THR A 357 5.22 -32.38 -39.10
C THR A 357 5.06 -30.97 -38.58
N VAL A 358 6.01 -30.55 -37.74
CA VAL A 358 6.09 -29.20 -37.20
C VAL A 358 6.71 -28.29 -38.24
N LYS A 359 6.04 -27.17 -38.52
CA LYS A 359 6.43 -26.20 -39.55
C LYS A 359 7.05 -24.96 -38.94
N PHE A 360 8.13 -24.50 -39.57
CA PHE A 360 8.84 -23.29 -39.17
C PHE A 360 9.03 -22.34 -40.34
N LYS A 361 8.85 -21.04 -40.10
CA LYS A 361 9.25 -20.00 -41.03
C LYS A 361 10.76 -19.75 -40.90
N LYS A 362 11.48 -20.01 -41.99
CA LYS A 362 12.93 -19.78 -42.10
C LYS A 362 13.21 -18.33 -42.50
N THR A 363 14.06 -17.64 -41.75
CA THR A 363 14.59 -16.31 -42.11
C THR A 363 16.09 -16.23 -41.80
N PRO A 364 16.88 -15.38 -42.48
CA PRO A 364 18.28 -15.17 -42.10
C PRO A 364 18.39 -14.62 -40.67
N ILE A 365 19.40 -15.05 -39.90
CA ILE A 365 19.66 -14.46 -38.57
C ILE A 365 20.06 -13.00 -38.75
N THR A 366 19.40 -12.12 -38.02
CA THR A 366 19.71 -10.70 -37.98
C THR A 366 19.95 -10.25 -36.55
N THR A 367 21.04 -9.51 -36.34
CA THR A 367 21.41 -8.93 -35.04
C THR A 367 21.17 -7.42 -35.04
N GLY A 368 20.92 -6.87 -33.86
CA GLY A 368 20.76 -5.43 -33.67
C GLY A 368 19.41 -5.06 -33.05
N THR A 369 19.00 -3.81 -33.25
CA THR A 369 17.73 -3.32 -32.72
C THR A 369 16.63 -3.46 -33.77
N TYR A 370 15.55 -4.14 -33.41
CA TYR A 370 14.40 -4.34 -34.26
C TYR A 370 13.48 -3.13 -34.15
N VAL A 371 13.44 -2.32 -35.20
CA VAL A 371 12.60 -1.12 -35.26
C VAL A 371 11.20 -1.51 -35.74
N TRP A 372 10.17 -1.23 -34.95
CA TRP A 372 8.79 -1.49 -35.31
C TRP A 372 8.33 -0.61 -36.49
N LYS A 373 7.89 -1.26 -37.56
CA LYS A 373 7.29 -0.67 -38.76
C LYS A 373 5.76 -0.83 -38.77
N GLY A 374 5.22 -1.89 -38.17
CA GLY A 374 3.78 -2.05 -37.93
C GLY A 374 2.92 -2.02 -39.18
N THR A 375 3.36 -2.70 -40.23
CA THR A 375 2.79 -2.68 -41.59
C THR A 375 1.85 -3.84 -41.87
N PHE A 376 1.99 -4.96 -41.17
CA PHE A 376 1.26 -6.20 -41.46
C PHE A 376 0.18 -6.52 -40.42
N SER A 377 0.49 -6.36 -39.13
CA SER A 377 -0.45 -6.64 -38.04
C SER A 377 -0.10 -5.83 -36.79
N GLU A 378 -1.01 -5.81 -35.81
CA GLU A 378 -0.76 -5.29 -34.47
C GLU A 378 0.14 -6.18 -33.63
N TYR A 379 0.49 -7.39 -34.09
CA TYR A 379 1.17 -8.37 -33.26
C TYR A 379 2.69 -8.21 -33.31
N TRP A 380 3.30 -8.03 -32.14
CA TRP A 380 4.72 -8.32 -31.96
C TRP A 380 4.86 -9.83 -31.89
N ASN A 381 5.33 -10.42 -32.99
CA ASN A 381 5.57 -11.86 -33.13
C ASN A 381 6.79 -12.14 -34.04
N GLU A 382 7.11 -13.42 -34.23
CA GLU A 382 8.25 -13.87 -35.04
C GLU A 382 7.90 -14.20 -36.50
N LEU A 383 6.61 -14.10 -36.86
CA LEU A 383 6.10 -14.52 -38.17
C LEU A 383 5.79 -13.32 -39.08
N ASP A 384 5.14 -12.30 -38.55
CA ASP A 384 4.70 -11.12 -39.29
C ASP A 384 5.87 -10.16 -39.50
N PRO A 385 6.09 -9.67 -40.73
CA PRO A 385 7.18 -8.75 -41.03
C PRO A 385 6.94 -7.32 -40.52
N ASN A 386 6.73 -7.15 -39.21
CA ASN A 386 6.46 -5.87 -38.58
C ASN A 386 7.71 -5.10 -38.14
N PHE A 387 8.92 -5.68 -38.27
CA PHE A 387 10.17 -5.06 -37.82
C PHE A 387 11.18 -4.87 -38.94
N SER A 388 12.13 -3.96 -38.75
CA SER A 388 13.30 -3.81 -39.60
C SER A 388 14.55 -3.53 -38.77
N THR A 389 15.68 -4.13 -39.14
CA THR A 389 16.99 -3.87 -38.50
C THR A 389 17.89 -2.95 -39.34
N ASP A 390 17.56 -2.74 -40.62
CA ASP A 390 18.33 -1.94 -41.59
C ASP A 390 17.52 -0.77 -42.19
N GLY A 391 16.25 -0.63 -41.81
CA GLY A 391 15.32 0.40 -42.29
C GLY A 391 14.59 0.05 -43.60
N ASN A 392 15.05 -0.95 -44.34
CA ASN A 392 14.55 -1.27 -45.67
C ASN A 392 13.80 -2.61 -45.70
N ASN A 393 14.41 -3.65 -45.15
CA ASN A 393 13.87 -5.00 -45.17
C ASN A 393 13.02 -5.24 -43.92
N GLN A 394 11.81 -5.76 -44.14
CA GLN A 394 10.88 -6.08 -43.07
C GLN A 394 10.89 -7.58 -42.77
N LEU A 395 10.91 -7.91 -41.49
CA LEU A 395 11.04 -9.28 -40.97
C LEU A 395 10.28 -9.44 -39.66
N GLY A 396 10.01 -10.70 -39.31
CA GLY A 396 9.51 -11.06 -37.98
C GLY A 396 10.56 -10.80 -36.92
N TYR A 397 10.13 -10.58 -35.69
CA TYR A 397 11.06 -10.42 -34.58
C TYR A 397 11.85 -11.72 -34.33
N GLN A 398 13.11 -11.61 -33.92
CA GLN A 398 13.92 -12.76 -33.49
C GLN A 398 14.28 -12.57 -32.02
N THR A 399 13.89 -13.53 -31.19
CA THR A 399 14.13 -13.54 -29.73
C THR A 399 15.61 -13.30 -29.39
N GLY A 400 15.88 -12.54 -28.32
CA GLY A 400 17.23 -12.18 -27.86
C GLY A 400 17.75 -10.82 -28.33
N ASN A 401 16.95 -10.06 -29.10
CA ASN A 401 17.35 -8.77 -29.66
C ASN A 401 16.59 -7.59 -29.04
N GLY A 402 17.20 -6.40 -29.04
CA GLY A 402 16.53 -5.18 -28.60
C GLY A 402 15.40 -4.74 -29.55
N VAL A 403 14.46 -3.96 -29.04
CA VAL A 403 13.31 -3.43 -29.80
C VAL A 403 13.25 -1.91 -29.70
N SER A 404 12.92 -1.24 -30.80
CA SER A 404 12.72 0.20 -30.85
C SER A 404 11.39 0.57 -31.52
N PHE A 405 10.61 1.41 -30.85
CA PHE A 405 9.42 2.07 -31.35
C PHE A 405 9.76 3.51 -31.72
N SER A 406 10.55 3.68 -32.78
CA SER A 406 11.10 4.97 -33.23
C SER A 406 10.49 5.49 -34.53
N ASP A 407 9.70 4.67 -35.23
CA ASP A 407 9.09 5.08 -36.50
C ASP A 407 7.82 5.92 -36.28
N ALA A 408 7.96 7.25 -36.41
CA ALA A 408 6.84 8.17 -36.26
C ALA A 408 5.70 7.92 -37.28
N ASN A 409 5.99 7.29 -38.41
CA ASN A 409 5.06 7.07 -39.52
C ASN A 409 4.50 5.63 -39.57
N ALA A 410 4.81 4.77 -38.59
CA ALA A 410 4.22 3.43 -38.51
C ALA A 410 2.68 3.52 -38.53
N PRO A 411 1.98 2.82 -39.44
CA PRO A 411 0.53 2.91 -39.56
C PRO A 411 -0.18 2.22 -38.39
N ILE A 412 0.42 1.18 -37.81
CA ILE A 412 -0.07 0.51 -36.60
C ILE A 412 0.86 0.84 -35.43
N LYS A 413 0.32 1.56 -34.44
CA LYS A 413 1.02 1.92 -33.20
C LYS A 413 0.45 1.26 -31.94
N GLU A 414 -0.67 0.56 -32.08
CA GLU A 414 -1.13 -0.40 -31.07
C GLU A 414 -0.42 -1.72 -31.30
N VAL A 415 0.43 -2.12 -30.37
CA VAL A 415 1.29 -3.29 -30.47
C VAL A 415 0.91 -4.29 -29.39
N THR A 416 0.55 -5.50 -29.77
CA THR A 416 0.17 -6.58 -28.86
C THR A 416 1.20 -7.69 -28.94
N MET A 417 1.88 -7.98 -27.83
CA MET A 417 2.72 -9.18 -27.72
C MET A 417 1.85 -10.42 -27.68
N ASN A 418 2.10 -11.38 -28.58
CA ASN A 418 1.33 -12.62 -28.67
C ASN A 418 1.97 -13.81 -27.94
N LYS A 419 3.18 -13.65 -27.41
CA LYS A 419 3.89 -14.65 -26.61
C LYS A 419 4.93 -13.99 -25.70
N LYS A 420 5.58 -14.80 -24.87
CA LYS A 420 6.72 -14.37 -24.04
C LYS A 420 7.94 -14.11 -24.93
N PHE A 421 8.63 -13.00 -24.68
CA PHE A 421 9.87 -12.64 -25.38
C PHE A 421 10.98 -12.34 -24.39
N ASP A 422 12.13 -12.96 -24.60
CA ASP A 422 13.37 -12.60 -23.92
C ASP A 422 14.17 -11.63 -24.80
N LEU A 423 14.39 -10.41 -24.31
CA LEU A 423 15.21 -9.40 -24.98
C LEU A 423 16.71 -9.67 -24.77
N GLY A 424 17.09 -10.63 -23.94
CA GLY A 424 18.49 -10.89 -23.58
C GLY A 424 19.10 -9.64 -22.93
N THR A 425 20.20 -9.13 -23.49
CA THR A 425 20.83 -7.86 -23.08
C THR A 425 20.28 -6.63 -23.84
N GLY A 426 19.36 -6.84 -24.78
CA GLY A 426 18.74 -5.79 -25.59
C GLY A 426 17.84 -4.86 -24.79
N ASN A 427 17.74 -3.62 -25.22
CA ASN A 427 16.84 -2.62 -24.64
C ASN A 427 15.48 -2.63 -25.35
N LEU A 428 14.44 -2.19 -24.66
CA LEU A 428 13.19 -1.72 -25.27
C LEU A 428 13.23 -0.19 -25.29
N THR A 429 13.14 0.42 -26.47
CA THR A 429 13.21 1.88 -26.62
C THR A 429 11.94 2.42 -27.28
N VAL A 430 11.40 3.53 -26.79
CA VAL A 430 10.29 4.25 -27.42
C VAL A 430 10.72 5.68 -27.71
N ASP A 431 10.96 6.00 -28.98
CA ASP A 431 11.45 7.32 -29.43
C ASP A 431 10.40 8.15 -30.16
N ALA A 432 9.30 7.54 -30.59
CA ALA A 432 8.21 8.21 -31.29
C ALA A 432 6.91 8.20 -30.48
N LYS A 433 6.10 9.25 -30.66
CA LYS A 433 4.84 9.42 -29.93
C LYS A 433 3.73 8.52 -30.47
N GLY A 434 2.81 8.14 -29.58
CA GLY A 434 1.54 7.50 -29.92
C GLY A 434 1.56 5.97 -29.87
N TYR A 435 2.67 5.35 -29.46
CA TYR A 435 2.72 3.92 -29.26
C TYR A 435 1.96 3.48 -28.00
N THR A 436 1.25 2.36 -28.15
CA THR A 436 0.64 1.61 -27.05
C THR A 436 1.09 0.16 -27.17
N VAL A 437 1.93 -0.31 -26.24
CA VAL A 437 2.46 -1.67 -26.25
C VAL A 437 1.82 -2.47 -25.11
N LYS A 438 1.09 -3.53 -25.43
CA LYS A 438 0.29 -4.34 -24.49
C LYS A 438 0.58 -5.84 -24.67
N ASN A 439 0.16 -6.65 -23.71
CA ASN A 439 0.14 -8.11 -23.80
C ASN A 439 -1.29 -8.63 -24.02
N SER A 440 -1.46 -9.80 -24.65
CA SER A 440 -2.79 -10.38 -24.94
C SER A 440 -3.47 -11.03 -23.73
N SER A 441 -2.71 -11.58 -22.78
CA SER A 441 -3.01 -11.88 -21.36
C SER A 441 -1.94 -12.83 -20.80
N GLY A 442 -1.19 -12.39 -19.78
CA GLY A 442 -0.22 -13.26 -19.07
C GLY A 442 1.14 -13.41 -19.75
N GLU A 443 1.36 -12.82 -20.93
CA GLU A 443 2.69 -12.76 -21.55
C GLU A 443 3.57 -11.73 -20.83
N ILE A 444 4.85 -12.07 -20.73
CA ILE A 444 5.84 -11.34 -19.96
C ILE A 444 7.06 -11.10 -20.84
N ILE A 445 7.63 -9.89 -20.76
CA ILE A 445 8.98 -9.64 -21.28
C ILE A 445 10.01 -10.06 -20.23
N SER A 446 11.12 -10.64 -20.69
CA SER A 446 12.30 -10.89 -19.86
C SER A 446 13.54 -10.28 -20.50
N GLY A 447 14.61 -10.20 -19.70
CA GLY A 447 15.90 -9.68 -20.13
C GLY A 447 16.63 -8.95 -19.01
N THR A 448 17.87 -8.56 -19.27
CA THR A 448 18.74 -7.79 -18.36
C THR A 448 18.99 -6.36 -18.85
N GLY A 449 18.46 -6.00 -20.02
CA GLY A 449 18.53 -4.64 -20.56
C GLY A 449 17.64 -3.64 -19.81
N THR A 450 17.37 -2.51 -20.45
CA THR A 450 16.58 -1.40 -19.90
C THR A 450 15.42 -1.02 -20.80
N ILE A 451 14.43 -0.34 -20.22
CA ILE A 451 13.34 0.28 -20.97
C ILE A 451 13.63 1.79 -21.06
N GLN A 452 13.79 2.32 -22.26
CA GLN A 452 14.09 3.72 -22.53
C GLN A 452 12.86 4.42 -23.12
N VAL A 453 12.31 5.40 -22.43
CA VAL A 453 11.12 6.16 -22.85
C VAL A 453 11.53 7.59 -23.17
N ASN A 454 11.63 7.88 -24.47
CA ASN A 454 12.08 9.15 -25.04
C ASN A 454 10.92 9.94 -25.70
N ALA A 455 9.69 9.40 -25.67
CA ALA A 455 8.49 10.03 -26.21
C ALA A 455 7.22 9.53 -25.49
N SER A 456 6.13 10.30 -25.57
CA SER A 456 4.83 9.93 -24.99
C SER A 456 4.36 8.53 -25.44
N THR A 457 4.15 7.62 -24.49
CA THR A 457 3.79 6.22 -24.76
C THR A 457 2.92 5.60 -23.65
N THR A 458 2.23 4.51 -24.00
CA THR A 458 1.53 3.65 -23.05
C THR A 458 2.14 2.25 -23.05
N LEU A 459 2.55 1.76 -21.89
CA LEU A 459 3.09 0.41 -21.69
C LEU A 459 2.17 -0.40 -20.77
N GLY A 460 1.55 -1.44 -21.33
CA GLY A 460 0.78 -2.48 -20.65
C GLY A 460 1.52 -3.80 -20.60
N LEU A 461 2.82 -3.76 -20.32
CA LEU A 461 3.68 -4.94 -20.25
C LEU A 461 3.88 -5.39 -18.81
N SER A 462 4.03 -6.70 -18.59
CA SER A 462 4.57 -7.29 -17.35
C SER A 462 6.00 -7.78 -17.61
N SER A 463 6.90 -7.64 -16.62
CA SER A 463 8.32 -8.04 -16.74
C SER A 463 8.72 -9.03 -15.64
N GLN A 464 9.25 -10.20 -16.00
CA GLN A 464 9.67 -11.23 -15.03
C GLN A 464 10.89 -10.77 -14.22
N SER A 465 11.82 -10.10 -14.89
CA SER A 465 13.09 -9.62 -14.32
C SER A 465 13.02 -8.17 -13.80
N LYS A 466 11.85 -7.53 -13.86
CA LYS A 466 11.63 -6.10 -13.54
C LYS A 466 12.75 -5.18 -14.10
N MET A 467 12.81 -4.96 -15.42
CA MET A 467 13.85 -4.11 -16.03
C MET A 467 13.78 -2.66 -15.50
N PRO A 468 14.90 -1.93 -15.31
CA PRO A 468 14.86 -0.52 -14.99
C PRO A 468 14.22 0.29 -16.13
N VAL A 469 13.33 1.21 -15.79
CA VAL A 469 12.69 2.14 -16.75
C VAL A 469 13.33 3.51 -16.64
N TYR A 470 13.91 3.99 -17.74
CA TYR A 470 14.43 5.34 -17.90
C TYR A 470 13.39 6.17 -18.64
N LEU A 471 12.75 7.07 -17.91
CA LEU A 471 11.84 8.07 -18.45
C LEU A 471 12.66 9.34 -18.72
N ASN A 472 13.07 9.52 -19.96
CA ASN A 472 13.97 10.60 -20.36
C ASN A 472 13.20 11.83 -20.83
N LYS A 473 12.01 11.66 -21.43
CA LYS A 473 11.18 12.76 -21.96
C LYS A 473 9.69 12.43 -21.88
N ASP A 474 8.88 13.49 -21.95
CA ASP A 474 7.44 13.43 -22.11
C ASP A 474 6.72 12.59 -21.02
N THR A 475 5.78 11.71 -21.42
CA THR A 475 4.83 11.04 -20.53
C THR A 475 4.84 9.53 -20.74
N LEU A 476 5.02 8.78 -19.66
CA LEU A 476 4.81 7.33 -19.65
C LEU A 476 3.51 7.00 -18.93
N THR A 477 2.57 6.35 -19.63
CA THR A 477 1.41 5.71 -19.00
C THR A 477 1.69 4.22 -18.83
N VAL A 478 1.50 3.68 -17.62
CA VAL A 478 1.66 2.25 -17.36
C VAL A 478 0.32 1.65 -17.00
N THR A 479 -0.18 0.67 -17.75
CA THR A 479 -1.56 0.13 -17.55
C THR A 479 -1.62 -1.15 -16.72
N ASN A 480 -0.56 -1.95 -16.67
CA ASN A 480 -0.48 -3.22 -15.93
C ASN A 480 0.51 -3.13 -14.76
N ALA A 481 0.36 -4.01 -13.75
CA ALA A 481 1.16 -3.98 -12.53
C ALA A 481 2.60 -4.50 -12.71
N GLU A 482 3.54 -3.84 -12.03
CA GLU A 482 4.97 -4.21 -11.87
C GLU A 482 5.81 -4.34 -13.16
N LEU A 483 5.86 -3.28 -13.99
CA LEU A 483 6.76 -3.22 -15.13
C LEU A 483 8.26 -3.13 -14.74
N ALA A 484 8.58 -2.35 -13.70
CA ALA A 484 9.94 -1.87 -13.45
C ALA A 484 10.47 -2.25 -12.07
N SER A 485 11.79 -2.46 -11.96
CA SER A 485 12.48 -2.57 -10.66
C SER A 485 12.66 -1.20 -10.00
N LYS A 486 12.88 -0.17 -10.83
CA LYS A 486 12.90 1.24 -10.47
C LYS A 486 12.58 2.11 -11.69
N TYR A 487 12.08 3.31 -11.44
CA TYR A 487 11.94 4.35 -12.45
C TYR A 487 13.05 5.39 -12.27
N ILE A 488 13.77 5.68 -13.35
CA ILE A 488 14.76 6.75 -13.41
C ILE A 488 14.16 7.86 -14.27
N VAL A 489 13.88 9.01 -13.67
CA VAL A 489 13.11 10.09 -14.28
C VAL A 489 13.98 11.32 -14.53
N SER A 490 13.86 11.91 -15.71
CA SER A 490 14.52 13.17 -16.07
C SER A 490 13.63 14.39 -15.78
N ASP A 491 14.23 15.58 -15.75
CA ASP A 491 13.50 16.85 -15.60
C ASP A 491 12.42 17.03 -16.68
N GLY A 492 11.25 17.54 -16.28
CA GLY A 492 10.10 17.80 -17.12
C GLY A 492 9.26 16.56 -17.46
N THR A 493 9.63 15.38 -16.98
CA THR A 493 8.92 14.13 -17.33
C THR A 493 7.67 13.90 -16.50
N THR A 494 6.78 13.05 -17.02
CA THR A 494 5.52 12.70 -16.38
C THR A 494 5.31 11.18 -16.33
N LEU A 495 5.03 10.64 -15.15
CA LEU A 495 4.64 9.24 -14.99
C LEU A 495 3.17 9.14 -14.61
N GLN A 496 2.39 8.37 -15.38
CA GLN A 496 0.99 8.07 -15.14
C GLN A 496 0.80 6.56 -14.87
N PRO A 497 0.98 6.13 -13.62
CA PRO A 497 0.74 4.74 -13.23
C PRO A 497 -0.76 4.43 -13.14
N GLY A 498 -1.20 3.39 -13.85
CA GLY A 498 -2.56 2.85 -13.87
C GLY A 498 -2.88 1.88 -12.73
N TYR A 499 -1.94 1.66 -11.81
CA TYR A 499 -2.05 0.77 -10.66
C TYR A 499 -1.42 1.40 -9.41
N THR A 500 -1.68 0.83 -8.24
CA THR A 500 -1.03 1.22 -6.97
C THR A 500 0.47 0.93 -7.07
N MET A 501 1.30 1.97 -7.10
CA MET A 501 2.74 1.83 -7.28
C MET A 501 3.49 1.99 -5.95
N SER A 502 4.44 1.09 -5.70
CA SER A 502 5.41 1.16 -4.60
C SER A 502 6.88 1.16 -5.07
N THR A 503 7.09 1.07 -6.38
CA THR A 503 8.42 1.06 -7.02
C THR A 503 9.16 2.38 -6.77
N LEU A 504 10.46 2.30 -6.46
CA LEU A 504 11.35 3.45 -6.26
C LEU A 504 11.40 4.33 -7.52
N ILE A 505 11.38 5.66 -7.32
CA ILE A 505 11.59 6.66 -8.36
C ILE A 505 12.85 7.47 -8.03
N GLU A 506 13.81 7.51 -8.94
CA GLU A 506 15.08 8.25 -8.80
C GLU A 506 15.18 9.31 -9.90
N GLY A 507 15.58 10.53 -9.56
CA GLY A 507 15.92 11.58 -10.51
C GLY A 507 17.26 12.24 -10.22
N ASN A 508 17.59 13.28 -10.99
CA ASN A 508 18.84 14.03 -10.87
C ASN A 508 18.59 15.56 -10.97
N GLY A 509 17.81 16.07 -10.03
CA GLY A 509 17.34 17.45 -9.96
C GLY A 509 16.10 17.73 -10.82
N GLY A 510 15.64 18.98 -10.77
CA GLY A 510 14.56 19.47 -11.64
C GLY A 510 13.15 19.11 -11.15
N THR A 511 12.21 19.08 -12.09
CA THR A 511 10.77 18.90 -11.89
C THR A 511 10.32 17.54 -12.45
N PHE A 512 9.54 16.79 -11.67
CA PHE A 512 8.90 15.55 -12.11
C PHE A 512 7.40 15.60 -11.82
N THR A 513 6.58 15.11 -12.74
CA THR A 513 5.12 15.05 -12.56
C THR A 513 4.66 13.62 -12.34
N LEU A 514 4.01 13.36 -11.21
CA LEU A 514 3.32 12.10 -10.94
C LEU A 514 1.82 12.30 -11.10
N LEU A 515 1.23 11.67 -12.12
CA LEU A 515 -0.20 11.76 -12.43
C LEU A 515 -0.99 10.64 -11.72
N PRO A 516 -1.72 10.93 -10.64
CA PRO A 516 -2.51 9.92 -9.96
C PRO A 516 -3.76 9.52 -10.78
N LYS A 517 -3.85 8.24 -11.17
CA LYS A 517 -5.02 7.61 -11.79
C LYS A 517 -5.82 6.73 -10.82
N VAL A 518 -5.22 6.27 -9.71
CA VAL A 518 -5.85 5.42 -8.68
C VAL A 518 -5.59 5.93 -7.25
N TYR A 519 -6.33 5.38 -6.28
CA TYR A 519 -6.51 5.94 -4.95
C TYR A 519 -5.26 5.94 -4.04
N ASN A 520 -4.21 5.15 -4.30
CA ASN A 520 -3.05 5.04 -3.39
C ASN A 520 -1.72 4.97 -4.18
N TYR A 521 -0.75 5.80 -3.80
CA TYR A 521 0.65 5.74 -4.27
C TYR A 521 1.60 5.70 -3.09
N SER A 522 2.49 4.71 -3.02
CA SER A 522 3.39 4.50 -1.87
C SER A 522 4.83 4.24 -2.30
N SER A 523 5.37 5.14 -3.12
CA SER A 523 6.74 5.08 -3.62
C SER A 523 7.67 6.01 -2.85
N GLU A 524 8.94 5.65 -2.74
CA GLU A 524 10.00 6.60 -2.38
C GLU A 524 10.41 7.38 -3.64
N ILE A 525 10.48 8.71 -3.56
CA ILE A 525 10.93 9.59 -4.66
C ILE A 525 12.21 10.32 -4.23
N LYS A 526 13.30 10.03 -4.92
CA LYS A 526 14.64 10.59 -4.64
C LYS A 526 15.15 11.46 -5.77
N GLY A 527 16.03 12.38 -5.43
CA GLY A 527 16.80 13.19 -6.37
C GLY A 527 15.97 14.18 -7.17
N MET A 528 14.73 14.51 -6.76
CA MET A 528 13.91 15.53 -7.42
C MET A 528 13.87 16.81 -6.60
N THR A 529 13.95 17.97 -7.26
CA THR A 529 13.80 19.28 -6.61
C THR A 529 12.33 19.63 -6.41
N VAL A 530 11.50 19.37 -7.43
CA VAL A 530 10.05 19.61 -7.40
C VAL A 530 9.32 18.36 -7.89
N VAL A 531 8.33 17.91 -7.11
CA VAL A 531 7.38 16.87 -7.50
C VAL A 531 6.01 17.52 -7.69
N LYS A 532 5.54 17.56 -8.95
CA LYS A 532 4.19 18.02 -9.29
C LYS A 532 3.20 16.87 -9.13
N TYR A 533 2.11 17.14 -8.43
CA TYR A 533 1.05 16.17 -8.16
C TYR A 533 -0.33 16.73 -8.56
N PRO A 534 -0.67 16.71 -9.86
CA PRO A 534 -1.96 17.19 -10.38
C PRO A 534 -3.09 16.16 -10.14
N LEU A 535 -4.00 16.50 -9.24
CA LEU A 535 -5.15 15.68 -8.85
C LEU A 535 -6.16 15.59 -10.00
N GLN A 536 -6.40 14.36 -10.48
CA GLN A 536 -7.32 14.06 -11.59
C GLN A 536 -8.77 13.86 -11.15
N ILE A 537 -9.00 13.59 -9.87
CA ILE A 537 -10.32 13.32 -9.30
C ILE A 537 -10.54 14.18 -8.06
N LYS A 538 -11.74 14.73 -7.90
CA LYS A 538 -12.08 15.69 -6.83
C LYS A 538 -12.06 15.08 -5.43
N GLY A 539 -12.41 13.80 -5.31
CA GLY A 539 -12.81 13.22 -4.04
C GLY A 539 -14.14 13.76 -3.54
N THR A 540 -14.68 13.13 -2.49
CA THR A 540 -15.92 13.52 -1.85
C THR A 540 -15.71 13.59 -0.35
N ALA A 541 -15.94 14.75 0.24
CA ALA A 541 -16.15 14.90 1.68
C ALA A 541 -17.64 15.08 1.93
N ASN A 542 -18.23 14.18 2.71
CA ASN A 542 -19.55 14.37 3.30
C ASN A 542 -19.40 14.40 4.84
N SER A 543 -20.52 14.59 5.55
CA SER A 543 -20.54 14.67 7.02
C SER A 543 -20.12 13.40 7.75
N SER A 544 -19.83 12.29 7.06
CA SER A 544 -19.51 11.00 7.68
C SER A 544 -18.25 10.33 7.12
N LYS A 545 -17.67 10.82 6.01
CA LYS A 545 -16.44 10.27 5.42
C LYS A 545 -15.78 11.23 4.42
N ILE A 546 -14.46 11.15 4.34
CA ILE A 546 -13.68 11.56 3.17
C ILE A 546 -13.42 10.30 2.34
N SER A 547 -13.84 10.29 1.08
CA SER A 547 -13.69 9.11 0.21
C SER A 547 -13.44 9.52 -1.23
N GLY A 548 -12.90 8.60 -2.03
CA GLY A 548 -12.73 8.81 -3.47
C GLY A 548 -11.68 9.86 -3.85
N MET A 549 -10.84 10.30 -2.91
CA MET A 549 -9.76 11.27 -3.18
C MET A 549 -8.45 10.56 -3.53
N PRO A 550 -7.56 11.18 -4.33
CA PRO A 550 -6.20 10.68 -4.52
C PRO A 550 -5.45 10.75 -3.19
N LYS A 551 -4.79 9.64 -2.83
CA LYS A 551 -3.93 9.58 -1.65
C LYS A 551 -2.47 9.41 -2.08
N MET A 552 -1.62 10.27 -1.53
CA MET A 552 -0.18 10.16 -1.67
C MET A 552 0.42 9.69 -0.35
N TYR A 553 0.99 8.50 -0.40
CA TYR A 553 1.80 7.88 0.63
C TYR A 553 3.28 7.81 0.22
N CYS A 554 3.70 8.70 -0.67
CA CYS A 554 5.08 8.76 -1.11
C CYS A 554 5.94 9.54 -0.14
N THR A 555 7.10 8.99 0.20
CA THR A 555 8.17 9.73 0.88
C THR A 555 9.01 10.47 -0.16
N LEU A 556 9.49 11.65 0.21
CA LEU A 556 10.30 12.52 -0.64
C LEU A 556 11.66 12.74 0.01
N ASP A 557 12.69 12.97 -0.80
CA ASP A 557 13.98 13.45 -0.29
C ASP A 557 13.82 14.77 0.47
N SER A 558 14.71 15.01 1.43
CA SER A 558 14.75 16.26 2.19
C SER A 558 14.88 17.46 1.24
N LEU A 559 14.20 18.56 1.56
CA LEU A 559 14.14 19.81 0.83
C LEU A 559 13.38 19.77 -0.51
N ALA A 560 12.92 18.61 -0.98
CA ALA A 560 12.06 18.55 -2.17
C ALA A 560 10.74 19.30 -1.94
N GLU A 561 10.29 20.02 -2.96
CA GLU A 561 8.98 20.67 -2.99
C GLU A 561 7.93 19.74 -3.60
N LEU A 562 6.84 19.50 -2.86
CA LEU A 562 5.62 18.90 -3.35
C LEU A 562 4.65 20.01 -3.81
N TYR A 563 4.47 20.13 -5.12
CA TYR A 563 3.54 21.08 -5.72
C TYR A 563 2.24 20.38 -6.13
N VAL A 564 1.19 20.56 -5.34
CA VAL A 564 -0.10 19.89 -5.55
C VAL A 564 -1.05 20.82 -6.29
N THR A 565 -1.65 20.35 -7.38
CA THR A 565 -2.62 21.12 -8.19
C THR A 565 -3.85 20.27 -8.48
N THR A 566 -4.89 20.85 -9.07
CA THR A 566 -6.05 20.10 -9.59
C THR A 566 -6.29 20.45 -11.04
N VAL A 567 -6.65 19.44 -11.84
CA VAL A 567 -7.13 19.66 -13.23
C VAL A 567 -8.64 19.87 -13.28
N ALA A 568 -9.36 19.64 -12.17
CA ALA A 568 -10.81 19.72 -12.13
C ALA A 568 -11.33 21.17 -12.06
N GLY A 569 -10.45 22.15 -11.86
CA GLY A 569 -10.78 23.58 -11.79
C GLY A 569 -11.70 23.98 -10.64
N ASP A 570 -11.86 23.12 -9.64
CA ASP A 570 -12.76 23.29 -8.49
C ASP A 570 -12.23 22.45 -7.31
N SER A 571 -12.85 22.64 -6.15
CA SER A 571 -12.54 22.04 -4.85
C SER A 571 -12.19 20.56 -4.96
N THR A 572 -10.92 20.24 -4.71
CA THR A 572 -10.37 18.89 -4.86
C THR A 572 -9.55 18.52 -3.63
N ILE A 573 -9.84 17.36 -3.05
CA ILE A 573 -9.22 16.91 -1.82
C ILE A 573 -7.95 16.12 -2.13
N PHE A 574 -6.84 16.50 -1.50
CA PHE A 574 -5.57 15.80 -1.48
C PHE A 574 -5.42 15.05 -0.16
N GLY A 575 -5.36 13.73 -0.22
CA GLY A 575 -5.19 12.88 0.96
C GLY A 575 -3.74 12.48 1.22
N THR A 576 -3.30 12.53 2.48
CA THR A 576 -2.04 11.90 2.90
C THR A 576 -2.12 11.33 4.33
N THR A 577 -1.22 10.40 4.66
CA THR A 577 -0.86 10.03 6.04
C THR A 577 0.65 10.15 6.29
N VAL A 578 1.42 10.61 5.29
CA VAL A 578 2.87 10.71 5.36
C VAL A 578 3.27 12.07 5.91
N ASN A 579 4.34 12.07 6.70
CA ASN A 579 4.95 13.30 7.20
C ASN A 579 5.91 13.86 6.16
N TYR A 580 5.73 15.14 5.85
CA TYR A 580 6.55 15.97 4.99
C TYR A 580 7.42 16.92 5.82
N THR A 581 7.91 16.46 6.97
CA THR A 581 8.62 17.27 7.99
C THR A 581 9.80 18.07 7.43
N TYR A 582 10.46 17.54 6.40
CA TYR A 582 11.61 18.17 5.76
C TYR A 582 11.33 18.59 4.31
N ASN A 583 10.05 18.78 3.96
CA ASN A 583 9.64 19.12 2.60
C ASN A 583 8.85 20.41 2.58
N LYS A 584 8.89 21.07 1.41
CA LYS A 584 7.98 22.16 1.10
C LYS A 584 6.72 21.57 0.50
N VAL A 585 5.55 21.98 0.97
CA VAL A 585 4.27 21.58 0.42
C VAL A 585 3.55 22.85 -0.02
N ASN A 586 3.28 22.95 -1.31
CA ASN A 586 2.61 24.08 -1.93
C ASN A 586 1.28 23.61 -2.52
N LEU A 587 0.18 24.16 -1.99
CA LEU A 587 -1.18 23.84 -2.41
C LEU A 587 -1.66 24.87 -3.45
N GLY A 588 -1.82 24.43 -4.69
CA GLY A 588 -2.39 25.24 -5.76
C GLY A 588 -3.87 25.56 -5.57
N ASP A 589 -4.45 26.24 -6.57
CA ASP A 589 -5.84 26.66 -6.52
C ASP A 589 -6.81 25.50 -6.30
N TYR A 590 -7.77 25.72 -5.41
CA TYR A 590 -8.82 24.77 -5.03
C TYR A 590 -8.33 23.42 -4.46
N VAL A 591 -7.06 23.30 -4.08
CA VAL A 591 -6.50 22.09 -3.46
C VAL A 591 -6.71 22.09 -1.96
N TYR A 592 -7.34 21.03 -1.45
CA TYR A 592 -7.70 20.88 -0.05
C TYR A 592 -6.93 19.72 0.59
N LEU A 593 -5.94 20.01 1.45
CA LEU A 593 -5.13 18.98 2.12
C LEU A 593 -5.88 18.37 3.32
N ALA A 594 -5.99 17.05 3.36
CA ALA A 594 -6.67 16.32 4.44
C ALA A 594 -5.88 15.06 4.88
N TYR A 595 -6.04 14.70 6.16
CA TYR A 595 -5.63 13.38 6.64
C TYR A 595 -6.52 12.29 6.01
N SER A 596 -5.90 11.29 5.40
CA SER A 596 -6.61 10.39 4.47
C SER A 596 -7.21 9.11 5.07
N GLU A 597 -7.07 8.94 6.37
CA GLU A 597 -7.60 7.81 7.13
C GLU A 597 -8.54 8.28 8.23
N THR A 598 -9.36 7.38 8.76
CA THR A 598 -10.09 7.68 9.99
C THR A 598 -9.10 7.60 11.15
N PRO A 599 -8.86 8.70 11.89
CA PRO A 599 -7.92 8.69 13.00
C PRO A 599 -8.18 7.54 13.99
N SER A 600 -7.12 6.87 14.46
CA SER A 600 -7.20 5.90 15.55
C SER A 600 -7.50 6.62 16.89
N ALA A 601 -7.49 5.92 18.03
CA ALA A 601 -7.79 6.56 19.32
C ALA A 601 -6.71 7.60 19.72
N THR A 602 -5.50 7.42 19.22
CA THR A 602 -4.40 8.38 19.30
C THR A 602 -4.53 9.40 18.17
N ALA A 603 -4.45 10.69 18.51
CA ALA A 603 -4.51 11.78 17.54
C ALA A 603 -3.34 11.70 16.54
N PRO A 604 -3.57 11.40 15.25
CA PRO A 604 -2.52 11.42 14.25
C PRO A 604 -1.99 12.85 14.07
N THR A 605 -0.71 12.93 13.73
CA THR A 605 -0.02 14.18 13.42
C THR A 605 0.46 14.15 11.97
N ILE A 606 0.10 15.18 11.19
CA ILE A 606 0.73 15.47 9.90
C ILE A 606 1.76 16.56 10.11
N SER A 607 3.02 16.25 9.88
CA SER A 607 4.14 17.21 9.96
C SER A 607 4.51 17.70 8.57
N ILE A 608 4.69 19.02 8.41
CA ILE A 608 5.07 19.67 7.15
C ILE A 608 6.22 20.64 7.43
N GLY A 609 7.26 20.58 6.60
CA GLY A 609 8.45 21.40 6.73
C GLY A 609 8.17 22.87 6.46
N GLU A 610 7.53 23.16 5.32
CA GLU A 610 7.11 24.49 4.90
C GLU A 610 5.75 24.36 4.20
N LEU A 611 4.71 25.07 4.65
CA LEU A 611 3.38 25.03 4.03
C LEU A 611 3.04 26.37 3.40
N SER A 612 2.81 26.36 2.10
CA SER A 612 2.31 27.50 1.33
C SER A 612 1.10 27.09 0.47
N GLY A 613 0.38 28.06 -0.06
CA GLY A 613 -0.74 27.78 -0.95
C GLY A 613 -1.52 29.03 -1.32
N SER A 614 -2.37 28.88 -2.33
CA SER A 614 -3.17 29.97 -2.86
C SER A 614 -4.37 30.33 -1.97
N ALA A 615 -5.00 31.48 -2.23
CA ALA A 615 -6.16 31.96 -1.48
C ALA A 615 -7.38 31.02 -1.53
N THR A 616 -7.46 30.16 -2.55
CA THR A 616 -8.56 29.20 -2.71
C THR A 616 -8.22 27.81 -2.16
N SER A 617 -6.95 27.57 -1.79
CA SER A 617 -6.51 26.33 -1.15
C SER A 617 -7.00 26.23 0.30
N LYS A 618 -7.07 25.02 0.85
CA LYS A 618 -7.49 24.81 2.24
C LYS A 618 -6.69 23.73 2.95
N LEU A 619 -6.49 23.92 4.25
CA LEU A 619 -6.15 22.84 5.16
C LEU A 619 -7.44 22.35 5.82
N ILE A 620 -7.72 21.06 5.69
CA ILE A 620 -8.99 20.48 6.13
C ILE A 620 -8.82 19.69 7.44
N GLY A 621 -9.65 20.01 8.43
CA GLY A 621 -9.70 19.31 9.71
C GLY A 621 -10.32 17.89 9.63
N PRO A 622 -10.30 17.14 10.75
CA PRO A 622 -10.85 15.78 10.79
C PRO A 622 -12.38 15.75 10.61
N ASN A 623 -12.88 14.61 10.13
CA ASN A 623 -14.31 14.29 10.18
C ASN A 623 -14.73 13.76 11.56
N VAL A 624 -13.90 12.90 12.17
CA VAL A 624 -14.12 12.29 13.49
C VAL A 624 -12.80 12.28 14.24
N ARG A 625 -12.81 12.55 15.55
CA ARG A 625 -11.63 12.56 16.44
C ARG A 625 -10.65 13.71 16.17
N THR A 626 -9.54 13.70 16.89
CA THR A 626 -8.52 14.75 16.88
C THR A 626 -7.48 14.53 15.78
N VAL A 627 -7.08 15.58 15.05
CA VAL A 627 -5.92 15.59 14.13
C VAL A 627 -5.03 16.79 14.49
N ASN A 628 -3.72 16.57 14.50
CA ASN A 628 -2.73 17.62 14.70
C ASN A 628 -1.99 17.91 13.39
N TYR A 629 -1.82 19.18 13.06
CA TYR A 629 -0.94 19.63 11.99
C TYR A 629 0.25 20.37 12.58
N LYS A 630 1.46 19.89 12.28
CA LYS A 630 2.71 20.46 12.78
C LYS A 630 3.48 21.10 11.63
N ILE A 631 3.59 22.42 11.60
CA ILE A 631 4.08 23.18 10.44
C ILE A 631 5.37 23.93 10.81
N GLY A 632 6.39 23.89 9.93
CA GLY A 632 7.61 24.70 10.06
C GLY A 632 8.90 23.91 10.31
N GLY A 633 8.90 22.59 10.09
CA GLY A 633 10.08 21.72 10.30
C GLY A 633 11.34 22.10 9.51
N LEU A 634 11.23 22.93 8.45
CA LEU A 634 12.36 23.41 7.66
C LEU A 634 13.04 24.66 8.21
N ASN A 635 12.46 25.32 9.23
CA ASN A 635 12.96 26.60 9.75
C ASN A 635 13.01 27.74 8.72
N THR A 636 12.20 27.66 7.66
CA THR A 636 12.08 28.68 6.62
C THR A 636 10.83 29.52 6.80
N ASP A 637 10.82 30.71 6.21
CA ASP A 637 9.64 31.58 6.19
C ASP A 637 8.68 31.15 5.08
N ALA A 638 7.37 31.11 5.37
CA ALA A 638 6.33 30.81 4.40
C ALA A 638 5.02 31.55 4.66
N THR A 639 4.25 31.76 3.59
CA THR A 639 2.89 32.31 3.64
C THR A 639 1.90 31.30 3.11
N PHE A 640 0.86 31.01 3.90
CA PHE A 640 -0.31 30.26 3.49
C PHE A 640 -1.49 31.23 3.34
N ALA A 641 -1.86 31.52 2.09
CA ALA A 641 -2.99 32.39 1.79
C ALA A 641 -4.34 31.66 1.83
N GLY A 642 -4.32 30.33 1.92
CA GLY A 642 -5.51 29.50 2.02
C GLY A 642 -6.20 29.56 3.38
N GLY A 643 -7.37 28.93 3.47
CA GLY A 643 -8.16 28.88 4.71
C GLY A 643 -7.99 27.58 5.49
N LEU A 644 -8.06 27.66 6.82
CA LEU A 644 -8.22 26.49 7.70
C LEU A 644 -9.71 26.21 7.86
N LYS A 645 -10.16 25.01 7.46
CA LYS A 645 -11.58 24.66 7.45
C LYS A 645 -11.84 23.27 8.04
N PRO A 646 -12.73 23.11 9.03
CA PRO A 646 -13.14 21.79 9.48
C PRO A 646 -14.05 21.08 8.47
N ILE A 647 -14.11 19.75 8.53
CA ILE A 647 -15.19 18.97 7.90
C ILE A 647 -16.42 19.04 8.79
N THR A 648 -17.61 18.96 8.20
CA THR A 648 -18.87 18.85 8.94
C THR A 648 -18.75 17.72 9.96
N ILE A 649 -18.82 18.07 11.24
CA ILE A 649 -18.59 17.16 12.37
C ILE A 649 -19.66 16.06 12.35
N ASP A 650 -19.23 14.81 12.42
CA ASP A 650 -20.11 13.68 12.62
C ASP A 650 -20.76 13.77 14.02
N ALA A 651 -22.09 13.86 14.08
CA ALA A 651 -22.86 14.11 15.31
C ALA A 651 -22.73 13.00 16.38
N TRP A 652 -22.16 11.84 16.03
CA TRP A 652 -22.08 10.65 16.87
C TRP A 652 -20.87 10.60 17.82
N ASN A 653 -19.86 11.45 17.65
CA ASN A 653 -18.63 11.39 18.45
C ASN A 653 -18.29 12.74 19.08
N ASN A 654 -18.40 12.84 20.40
CA ASN A 654 -18.35 14.09 21.17
C ASN A 654 -16.95 14.75 21.27
N ARG A 655 -15.99 14.39 20.43
CA ARG A 655 -14.61 14.89 20.51
C ARG A 655 -13.97 14.98 19.13
N THR A 656 -13.93 16.18 18.56
CA THR A 656 -13.15 16.51 17.37
C THR A 656 -12.30 17.72 17.71
N ASP A 657 -10.97 17.58 17.71
CA ASP A 657 -10.06 18.71 17.83
C ASP A 657 -9.26 18.85 16.53
N TYR A 658 -9.27 20.05 15.95
CA TYR A 658 -8.45 20.40 14.80
C TYR A 658 -7.29 21.28 15.29
N ASN A 659 -6.15 20.66 15.59
CA ASN A 659 -5.05 21.36 16.25
C ASN A 659 -3.98 21.77 15.25
N ILE A 660 -3.41 22.95 15.49
CA ILE A 660 -2.31 23.53 14.70
C ILE A 660 -1.13 23.77 15.65
N GLU A 661 0.03 23.25 15.30
CA GLU A 661 1.30 23.48 15.99
C GLU A 661 2.31 24.13 15.03
N LYS A 662 2.72 25.37 15.30
CA LYS A 662 3.83 26.03 14.62
C LYS A 662 5.14 25.68 15.32
N VAL A 663 6.10 25.15 14.56
CA VAL A 663 7.43 24.73 15.03
C VAL A 663 8.55 25.28 14.16
N GLY A 664 9.79 25.13 14.61
CA GLY A 664 10.99 25.59 13.90
C GLY A 664 11.14 27.12 13.91
N LYS A 665 12.36 27.59 13.63
CA LYS A 665 12.76 29.00 13.82
C LYS A 665 12.18 29.99 12.81
N GLY A 666 11.72 29.52 11.65
CA GLY A 666 11.14 30.36 10.60
C GLY A 666 9.76 30.90 10.96
N SER A 667 9.22 31.74 10.09
CA SER A 667 7.90 32.37 10.21
C SER A 667 6.86 31.66 9.36
N TRP A 668 5.64 31.50 9.89
CA TRP A 668 4.50 31.02 9.10
C TRP A 668 3.38 32.05 9.15
N SER A 669 3.07 32.64 8.00
CA SER A 669 2.07 33.68 7.85
C SER A 669 0.75 33.11 7.33
N LEU A 670 -0.30 33.26 8.13
CA LEU A 670 -1.69 32.97 7.78
C LEU A 670 -2.34 34.27 7.27
N SER A 671 -2.47 34.39 5.96
CA SER A 671 -3.11 35.54 5.31
C SER A 671 -4.52 35.25 4.77
N GLY A 672 -4.94 33.99 4.79
CA GLY A 672 -6.29 33.58 4.39
C GLY A 672 -7.30 33.61 5.54
N ASN A 673 -8.53 33.98 5.21
CA ASN A 673 -9.65 33.98 6.15
C ASN A 673 -10.05 32.54 6.56
N SER A 674 -10.09 32.28 7.87
CA SER A 674 -10.38 30.98 8.49
C SER A 674 -11.46 31.10 9.58
N PRO A 675 -12.67 31.58 9.25
CA PRO A 675 -13.65 31.97 10.26
C PRO A 675 -14.23 30.76 11.02
N ASP A 676 -14.26 29.58 10.39
CA ASP A 676 -14.82 28.35 10.94
C ASP A 676 -13.81 27.47 11.69
N PHE A 677 -12.54 27.91 11.79
CA PHE A 677 -11.52 27.14 12.50
C PHE A 677 -11.86 26.99 14.00
N PHE A 678 -11.54 25.85 14.59
CA PHE A 678 -11.68 25.55 16.02
C PHE A 678 -10.61 24.55 16.44
N GLY A 679 -10.44 24.32 17.74
CA GLY A 679 -9.42 23.42 18.29
C GLY A 679 -8.37 24.18 19.09
N LYS A 680 -7.12 23.70 19.11
CA LYS A 680 -6.00 24.35 19.80
C LYS A 680 -4.93 24.86 18.84
N VAL A 681 -4.37 26.02 19.13
CA VAL A 681 -3.19 26.55 18.43
C VAL A 681 -2.00 26.57 19.40
N THR A 682 -0.88 26.01 18.99
CA THR A 682 0.38 26.05 19.76
C THR A 682 1.49 26.63 18.89
N VAL A 683 2.24 27.60 19.40
CA VAL A 683 3.45 28.11 18.77
C VAL A 683 4.62 27.69 19.66
N THR A 684 5.27 26.59 19.27
CA THR A 684 6.36 25.99 20.05
C THR A 684 7.69 26.70 19.77
N ASP A 685 7.90 27.18 18.54
CA ASP A 685 9.12 27.91 18.14
C ASP A 685 8.88 28.77 16.88
N GLY A 686 9.75 29.76 16.67
CA GLY A 686 9.68 30.72 15.57
C GLY A 686 8.45 31.61 15.64
N THR A 687 7.96 32.09 14.49
CA THR A 687 6.88 33.09 14.43
C THR A 687 5.63 32.54 13.75
N LEU A 688 4.46 32.65 14.40
CA LEU A 688 3.15 32.53 13.75
C LEU A 688 2.60 33.94 13.49
N ILE A 689 2.37 34.29 12.23
CA ILE A 689 1.80 35.59 11.84
C ILE A 689 0.35 35.39 11.42
N VAL A 690 -0.61 36.07 12.05
CA VAL A 690 -2.03 36.03 11.71
C VAL A 690 -2.46 37.39 11.17
N ASN A 691 -2.76 37.48 9.87
CA ASN A 691 -3.07 38.75 9.20
C ASN A 691 -4.56 38.93 8.83
N ASP A 692 -5.35 37.86 8.93
CA ASP A 692 -6.80 37.89 8.72
C ASP A 692 -7.49 37.19 9.92
N THR A 693 -8.70 36.66 9.74
CA THR A 693 -9.47 36.03 10.81
C THR A 693 -9.07 34.56 10.98
N LEU A 694 -8.58 34.21 12.17
CA LEU A 694 -8.37 32.85 12.64
C LEU A 694 -9.44 32.53 13.69
N CYS A 695 -10.51 31.87 13.26
CA CYS A 695 -11.78 31.70 13.98
C CYS A 695 -12.51 33.04 14.21
N ASN A 696 -13.76 33.16 13.78
CA ASN A 696 -14.59 34.34 14.04
C ASN A 696 -15.26 34.29 15.43
N GLY A 697 -15.25 33.13 16.10
CA GLY A 697 -15.90 32.87 17.37
C GLY A 697 -17.44 32.97 17.36
N LEU A 698 -18.03 33.17 16.18
CA LEU A 698 -19.44 33.41 15.93
C LEU A 698 -20.02 32.21 15.17
N GLY A 699 -20.41 31.19 15.93
CA GLY A 699 -21.08 30.02 15.39
C GLY A 699 -21.18 28.91 16.40
N SER A 700 -22.14 28.01 16.22
CA SER A 700 -22.29 26.83 17.04
C SER A 700 -22.64 25.61 16.17
N TYR A 701 -22.26 24.42 16.62
CA TYR A 701 -22.73 23.16 16.05
C TYR A 701 -23.41 22.33 17.15
N THR A 702 -24.31 21.43 16.74
CA THR A 702 -24.97 20.51 17.68
C THR A 702 -24.22 19.19 17.68
N LEU A 703 -23.66 18.80 18.82
CA LEU A 703 -22.90 17.58 19.05
C LEU A 703 -23.64 16.72 20.08
N GLY A 704 -24.17 15.56 19.69
CA GLY A 704 -24.94 14.71 20.61
C GLY A 704 -26.12 15.41 21.29
N GLY A 705 -26.70 16.44 20.66
CA GLY A 705 -27.78 17.28 21.23
C GLY A 705 -27.32 18.50 22.04
N ALA A 706 -26.00 18.68 22.25
CA ALA A 706 -25.44 19.86 22.91
C ALA A 706 -24.94 20.88 21.89
N THR A 707 -25.29 22.16 22.06
CA THR A 707 -24.76 23.27 21.27
C THR A 707 -23.35 23.60 21.73
N VAL A 708 -22.35 23.39 20.88
CA VAL A 708 -20.94 23.74 21.13
C VAL A 708 -20.56 24.95 20.27
N ASN A 709 -19.97 25.97 20.88
CA ASN A 709 -19.50 27.15 20.17
C ASN A 709 -18.24 26.81 19.34
N LYS A 710 -18.18 27.32 18.11
CA LYS A 710 -16.99 27.25 17.23
C LYS A 710 -15.96 28.27 17.71
N GLN A 711 -15.14 27.90 18.68
CA GLN A 711 -14.07 28.75 19.20
C GLN A 711 -12.77 27.96 19.30
N ILE A 712 -11.65 28.66 19.21
CA ILE A 712 -10.35 28.08 19.56
C ILE A 712 -10.33 27.93 21.08
N SER A 713 -10.09 26.72 21.59
CA SER A 713 -10.09 26.45 23.02
C SER A 713 -8.94 27.18 23.71
N GLU A 714 -7.77 27.17 23.10
CA GLU A 714 -6.57 27.82 23.61
C GLU A 714 -5.58 28.13 22.48
N VAL A 715 -4.92 29.29 22.59
CA VAL A 715 -3.69 29.61 21.87
C VAL A 715 -2.54 29.61 22.89
N VAL A 716 -1.48 28.83 22.67
CA VAL A 716 -0.31 28.78 23.57
C VAL A 716 0.95 29.17 22.81
N VAL A 717 1.70 30.15 23.31
CA VAL A 717 2.97 30.60 22.74
C VAL A 717 4.09 30.29 23.72
N ALA A 718 5.05 29.46 23.32
CA ALA A 718 6.22 29.10 24.11
C ALA A 718 7.17 30.30 24.30
N ASP A 719 8.09 30.19 25.25
CA ASP A 719 9.07 31.21 25.65
C ASP A 719 9.97 31.72 24.51
N THR A 720 10.32 30.83 23.59
CA THR A 720 11.17 31.12 22.42
C THR A 720 10.39 31.46 21.15
N ALA A 721 9.06 31.48 21.22
CA ALA A 721 8.17 31.66 20.09
C ALA A 721 7.58 33.08 20.03
N THR A 722 7.05 33.43 18.87
CA THR A 722 6.38 34.72 18.62
C THR A 722 5.01 34.52 17.99
N LEU A 723 4.00 35.19 18.53
CA LEU A 723 2.70 35.41 17.88
C LEU A 723 2.65 36.85 17.34
N ALA A 724 2.37 37.01 16.06
CA ALA A 724 2.43 38.30 15.38
C ALA A 724 1.25 38.52 14.42
N GLY A 725 1.12 39.74 13.90
CA GLY A 725 0.24 40.07 12.77
C GLY A 725 -0.77 41.17 13.06
N SER A 726 -1.79 41.31 12.22
CA SER A 726 -2.84 42.34 12.33
C SER A 726 -4.27 41.76 12.31
N GLY A 727 -4.39 40.45 12.42
CA GLY A 727 -5.64 39.70 12.28
C GLY A 727 -6.49 39.61 13.56
N TYR A 728 -7.59 38.88 13.43
CA TYR A 728 -8.51 38.56 14.52
C TYR A 728 -8.37 37.10 14.94
N ILE A 729 -8.30 36.80 16.23
CA ILE A 729 -8.18 35.45 16.78
C ILE A 729 -9.35 35.16 17.73
N GLY A 730 -10.27 34.29 17.29
CA GLY A 730 -11.46 33.85 18.02
C GLY A 730 -11.19 32.78 19.08
N ALA A 731 -10.24 33.00 19.98
CA ALA A 731 -9.90 32.06 21.06
C ALA A 731 -10.55 32.40 22.39
N ILE A 732 -10.90 31.39 23.19
CA ILE A 732 -11.37 31.53 24.57
C ILE A 732 -10.24 32.07 25.46
N GLN A 733 -9.04 31.50 25.29
CA GLN A 733 -7.85 31.88 26.04
C GLN A 733 -6.64 31.95 25.11
N THR A 734 -5.85 33.01 25.23
CA THR A 734 -4.51 33.12 24.65
C THR A 734 -3.49 33.18 25.77
N THR A 735 -2.53 32.27 25.79
CA THR A 735 -1.47 32.19 26.79
C THR A 735 -0.13 32.44 26.11
N VAL A 736 0.58 33.49 26.52
CA VAL A 736 1.86 33.88 25.93
C VAL A 736 2.96 33.81 26.97
N ASN A 737 3.94 32.92 26.75
CA ASN A 737 5.18 32.84 27.53
C ASN A 737 6.37 33.48 26.79
N GLY A 738 6.25 33.73 25.49
CA GLY A 738 7.25 34.34 24.61
C GLY A 738 6.81 35.72 24.09
N THR A 739 6.96 35.98 22.79
CA THR A 739 6.69 37.32 22.21
C THR A 739 5.27 37.43 21.63
N ILE A 740 4.61 38.58 21.82
CA ILE A 740 3.39 38.97 21.10
C ILE A 740 3.57 40.37 20.50
N THR A 741 3.32 40.54 19.19
CA THR A 741 3.58 41.81 18.49
C THR A 741 2.55 42.04 17.37
N GLY A 742 2.44 43.28 16.89
CA GLY A 742 1.51 43.67 15.84
C GLY A 742 0.21 44.27 16.36
N ARG A 743 -0.81 44.26 15.50
CA ARG A 743 -2.14 44.85 15.73
C ARG A 743 -3.22 43.78 15.90
N LEU A 744 -2.92 42.74 16.67
CA LEU A 744 -3.80 41.60 16.85
C LEU A 744 -5.06 41.97 17.64
N THR A 745 -6.18 41.37 17.27
CA THR A 745 -7.41 41.40 18.06
C THR A 745 -7.72 40.00 18.58
N LEU A 746 -7.81 39.84 19.90
CA LEU A 746 -8.09 38.59 20.61
C LEU A 746 -9.51 38.65 21.18
N MET A 747 -10.34 37.65 20.86
CA MET A 747 -11.74 37.62 21.31
C MET A 747 -11.89 37.33 22.81
N GLY A 748 -11.18 36.32 23.31
CA GLY A 748 -11.27 35.91 24.70
C GLY A 748 -10.19 36.56 25.56
N ASN A 749 -9.79 35.82 26.58
CA ASN A 749 -8.86 36.30 27.59
C ASN A 749 -7.42 36.23 27.07
N LEU A 750 -6.58 37.18 27.48
CA LEU A 750 -5.13 37.11 27.30
C LEU A 750 -4.47 36.82 28.66
N SER A 751 -3.65 35.78 28.73
CA SER A 751 -2.83 35.43 29.88
C SER A 751 -1.36 35.55 29.52
N LEU A 752 -0.67 36.48 30.15
CA LEU A 752 0.79 36.56 30.14
C LEU A 752 1.25 35.72 31.34
N LYS A 753 1.51 34.41 31.19
CA LYS A 753 1.66 33.49 32.33
C LYS A 753 3.12 33.08 32.60
N TYR A 754 3.44 32.83 33.87
CA TYR A 754 4.50 31.92 34.31
C TYR A 754 3.98 30.90 35.35
N ASP A 755 4.49 29.67 35.31
CA ASP A 755 4.63 28.80 36.50
C ASP A 755 5.68 27.71 36.21
N LEU A 756 6.99 28.00 36.39
CA LEU A 756 8.08 27.00 36.38
C LEU A 756 9.36 27.40 37.19
N GLY A 757 9.27 28.05 38.36
CA GLY A 757 10.43 28.25 39.29
C GLY A 757 11.44 29.37 38.94
N ASP A 758 12.71 29.30 39.33
CA ASP A 758 13.65 30.44 39.17
C ASP A 758 14.09 30.62 37.70
N GLY A 759 13.47 31.56 36.97
CA GLY A 759 13.80 31.80 35.55
C GLY A 759 12.87 32.72 34.75
N GLY A 760 11.59 32.85 35.14
CA GLY A 760 10.61 33.84 34.65
C GLY A 760 10.34 33.89 33.13
N ALA A 761 9.11 33.55 32.71
CA ALA A 761 8.67 33.82 31.34
C ALA A 761 8.71 35.32 31.04
N THR A 762 9.18 35.68 29.84
CA THR A 762 9.36 37.06 29.40
C THR A 762 8.40 37.34 28.24
N THR A 763 7.35 38.11 28.51
CA THR A 763 6.49 38.60 27.42
C THR A 763 7.11 39.84 26.80
N LEU A 764 7.30 39.85 25.48
CA LEU A 764 7.80 41.02 24.75
C LEU A 764 6.72 41.62 23.86
N ILE A 765 6.52 42.94 23.95
CA ILE A 765 5.64 43.74 23.07
C ILE A 765 6.50 44.83 22.42
N ASN A 766 6.46 44.92 21.09
CA ASN A 766 7.20 45.94 20.35
C ASN A 766 6.40 47.23 20.19
N VAL A 767 7.08 48.37 20.23
CA VAL A 767 6.52 49.71 20.00
C VAL A 767 7.33 50.38 18.90
N ASN A 768 6.68 50.87 17.84
CA ASN A 768 7.34 51.58 16.74
C ASN A 768 6.82 53.04 16.70
N GLY A 769 7.69 54.00 16.37
CA GLY A 769 7.41 55.42 16.48
C GLY A 769 6.49 56.04 15.42
N SER A 770 6.22 55.34 14.31
CA SER A 770 5.27 55.79 13.29
C SER A 770 3.86 55.19 13.44
N ASP A 771 3.76 54.05 14.10
CA ASP A 771 2.53 53.27 14.25
C ASP A 771 2.72 52.31 15.43
N ILE A 772 1.93 52.47 16.48
CA ILE A 772 2.05 51.61 17.66
C ILE A 772 1.27 50.34 17.44
N ASP A 773 1.95 49.23 17.70
CA ASP A 773 1.34 47.91 17.84
C ASP A 773 0.42 47.94 19.06
N GLN A 774 -0.88 47.79 18.81
CA GLN A 774 -1.91 47.71 19.83
C GLN A 774 -2.52 46.32 19.81
N ILE A 775 -2.42 45.60 20.92
CA ILE A 775 -3.12 44.33 21.10
C ILE A 775 -4.50 44.64 21.69
N ASN A 776 -5.54 44.36 20.91
CA ASN A 776 -6.93 44.49 21.36
C ASN A 776 -7.40 43.16 21.96
N ILE A 777 -7.99 43.19 23.14
CA ILE A 777 -8.45 42.04 23.92
C ILE A 777 -9.93 42.30 24.24
N LEU A 778 -10.83 41.45 23.76
CA LEU A 778 -12.26 41.62 24.00
C LEU A 778 -12.71 40.97 25.32
N GLY A 779 -11.90 40.06 25.87
CA GLY A 779 -12.07 39.47 27.20
C GLY A 779 -11.22 40.13 28.29
N ASP A 780 -10.88 39.32 29.29
CA ASP A 780 -10.08 39.69 30.46
C ASP A 780 -8.57 39.64 30.16
N LEU A 781 -7.79 40.42 30.91
CA LEU A 781 -6.33 40.37 30.90
C LEU A 781 -5.83 39.77 32.23
N TYR A 782 -5.18 38.62 32.14
CA TYR A 782 -4.43 37.98 33.23
C TYR A 782 -2.93 38.16 33.00
N TYR A 783 -2.19 38.36 34.09
CA TYR A 783 -0.75 38.59 34.03
C TYR A 783 0.02 37.91 35.16
N GLY A 784 1.29 37.65 34.88
CA GLY A 784 2.31 37.10 35.79
C GLY A 784 3.68 37.01 35.08
N GLY A 785 4.78 36.95 35.84
CA GLY A 785 6.14 36.90 35.27
C GLY A 785 6.71 38.28 34.88
N LYS A 786 7.63 38.33 33.90
CA LYS A 786 8.31 39.54 33.42
C LYS A 786 7.67 40.06 32.11
N LEU A 787 7.37 41.37 32.05
CA LEU A 787 6.96 42.06 30.82
C LEU A 787 8.10 42.94 30.30
N ILE A 788 8.40 42.87 29.01
CA ILE A 788 9.34 43.74 28.31
C ILE A 788 8.57 44.51 27.25
N VAL A 789 8.53 45.83 27.39
CA VAL A 789 8.05 46.73 26.34
C VAL A 789 9.28 47.27 25.63
N LYS A 790 9.51 46.79 24.40
CA LYS A 790 10.69 47.13 23.62
C LYS A 790 10.30 48.11 22.52
N VAL A 791 11.14 49.11 22.27
CA VAL A 791 11.02 49.91 21.05
C VAL A 791 11.81 49.24 19.93
N VAL A 792 11.17 49.05 18.78
CA VAL A 792 11.82 48.54 17.57
C VAL A 792 11.68 49.61 16.48
N GLY A 793 12.81 50.11 15.99
CA GLY A 793 12.87 51.24 15.06
C GLY A 793 13.14 52.57 15.77
N ASP A 794 12.60 53.66 15.22
CA ASP A 794 12.72 54.99 15.83
C ASP A 794 11.94 55.05 17.14
N LEU A 795 12.49 55.75 18.14
CA LEU A 795 11.81 56.02 19.40
C LEU A 795 10.46 56.69 19.12
N PRO A 796 9.35 56.19 19.69
CA PRO A 796 8.08 56.87 19.56
C PRO A 796 8.21 58.29 20.11
N PRO A 797 7.56 59.29 19.47
CA PRO A 797 7.58 60.65 19.97
C PRO A 797 7.06 60.70 21.41
N ALA A 798 7.37 61.77 22.15
CA ALA A 798 6.83 61.95 23.50
C ALA A 798 5.29 61.92 23.47
N GLY A 799 4.68 61.03 24.25
CA GLY A 799 3.22 60.86 24.28
C GLY A 799 2.77 59.66 25.11
N ASP A 800 1.45 59.48 25.17
CA ASP A 800 0.79 58.34 25.82
C ASP A 800 0.30 57.35 24.76
N TYR A 801 0.58 56.07 24.98
CA TYR A 801 0.39 55.04 23.97
C TYR A 801 -0.31 53.81 24.49
N GLN A 802 -1.50 53.53 23.96
CA GLN A 802 -2.27 52.34 24.29
C GLN A 802 -1.67 51.10 23.62
N ILE A 803 -0.89 50.31 24.35
CA ILE A 803 -0.25 49.10 23.81
C ILE A 803 -1.07 47.82 24.08
N LEU A 804 -1.85 47.80 25.17
CA LEU A 804 -2.79 46.72 25.49
C LEU A 804 -4.17 47.33 25.72
N LYS A 805 -5.18 47.00 24.91
CA LYS A 805 -6.55 47.49 25.10
C LYS A 805 -7.46 46.31 25.42
N PHE A 806 -8.00 46.25 26.64
CA PHE A 806 -8.91 45.18 27.07
C PHE A 806 -10.31 45.72 27.38
N SER A 807 -11.32 44.87 27.21
CA SER A 807 -12.74 45.21 27.47
C SER A 807 -13.30 44.55 28.74
N GLY A 808 -12.67 43.48 29.21
CA GLY A 808 -13.04 42.75 30.41
C GLY A 808 -12.38 43.28 31.68
N GLN A 809 -12.25 42.42 32.68
CA GLN A 809 -11.59 42.74 33.94
C GLN A 809 -10.06 42.65 33.82
N PHE A 810 -9.41 43.49 34.63
CA PHE A 810 -8.01 43.39 34.94
C PHE A 810 -7.87 42.59 36.23
N GLU A 811 -7.61 41.29 36.12
CA GLU A 811 -7.42 40.42 37.28
C GLU A 811 -5.93 40.12 37.45
N SER A 812 -5.38 40.55 38.58
CA SER A 812 -4.14 39.97 39.06
C SER A 812 -4.41 38.48 39.29
N GLY A 813 -3.70 37.59 38.60
CA GLY A 813 -3.40 36.30 39.20
C GLY A 813 -2.77 36.56 40.59
N GLN A 814 -2.61 35.54 41.42
CA GLN A 814 -2.02 35.68 42.77
C GLN A 814 -0.64 36.40 42.87
N PHE A 815 -0.09 36.92 41.78
CA PHE A 815 1.22 37.53 41.62
C PHE A 815 1.13 38.78 40.73
N GLY A 816 1.77 39.88 41.15
CA GLY A 816 2.01 41.04 40.28
C GLY A 816 3.00 40.70 39.14
N PHE A 817 3.30 41.64 38.24
CA PHE A 817 4.49 41.48 37.40
C PHE A 817 5.74 41.42 38.30
N ASP A 818 6.63 40.46 38.06
CA ASP A 818 7.89 40.33 38.81
C ASP A 818 8.84 41.48 38.47
N SER A 819 8.83 41.94 37.21
CA SER A 819 9.51 43.15 36.76
C SER A 819 8.96 43.60 35.40
N ILE A 820 9.11 44.90 35.12
CA ILE A 820 8.87 45.47 33.79
C ILE A 820 10.15 46.12 33.26
N GLU A 821 10.48 45.85 32.01
CA GLU A 821 11.55 46.52 31.28
C GLU A 821 10.93 47.45 30.24
N LEU A 822 11.23 48.75 30.34
CA LEU A 822 10.68 49.80 29.49
C LEU A 822 11.74 50.32 28.52
N PRO A 823 11.33 51.00 27.42
CA PRO A 823 12.26 51.47 26.39
C PRO A 823 13.39 52.36 26.92
N SER A 824 13.11 53.14 27.97
CA SER A 824 14.08 53.91 28.75
C SER A 824 13.48 54.29 30.10
N THR A 825 14.26 54.96 30.96
CA THR A 825 13.78 55.56 32.22
C THR A 825 12.74 56.66 32.05
N ASP A 826 12.51 57.11 30.83
CA ASP A 826 11.64 58.24 30.51
C ASP A 826 10.19 57.79 30.29
N TRP A 827 9.93 56.51 30.49
CA TRP A 827 8.65 55.86 30.30
C TRP A 827 8.15 55.25 31.62
N SER A 828 6.84 55.23 31.78
CA SER A 828 6.15 54.41 32.78
C SER A 828 5.02 53.64 32.11
N PHE A 829 4.55 52.55 32.71
CA PHE A 829 3.45 51.76 32.18
C PHE A 829 2.34 51.64 33.22
N ASP A 830 1.14 52.05 32.84
CA ASP A 830 -0.08 51.86 33.63
C ASP A 830 -0.67 50.48 33.31
N TYR A 831 -0.54 49.58 34.28
CA TYR A 831 -1.02 48.20 34.18
C TYR A 831 -2.55 48.12 34.12
N THR A 832 -3.24 49.03 34.82
CA THR A 832 -4.71 49.08 34.90
C THR A 832 -5.38 49.57 33.63
N THR A 833 -4.65 50.33 32.80
CA THR A 833 -5.19 50.83 31.54
C THR A 833 -4.48 50.24 30.34
N GLY A 834 -3.29 49.66 30.49
CA GLY A 834 -2.44 49.16 29.40
C GLY A 834 -1.74 50.28 28.61
N ILE A 835 -1.58 51.46 29.20
CA ILE A 835 -1.00 52.66 28.57
C ILE A 835 0.47 52.79 28.94
N LEU A 836 1.32 53.02 27.93
CA LEU A 836 2.71 53.41 28.07
C LEU A 836 2.79 54.95 28.06
N HIS A 837 3.15 55.54 29.20
CA HIS A 837 3.26 56.98 29.40
C HIS A 837 4.69 57.47 29.23
N PHE A 838 4.89 58.52 28.45
CA PHE A 838 6.14 59.28 28.48
C PHE A 838 6.17 60.20 29.71
N ILE A 839 6.95 59.84 30.72
CA ILE A 839 7.10 60.60 31.97
C ILE A 839 8.22 61.64 31.89
N GLY A 840 9.00 61.62 30.81
CA GLY A 840 10.04 62.59 30.53
C GLY A 840 11.37 62.25 31.20
N GLY A 841 12.40 62.15 30.37
CA GLY A 841 13.78 62.06 30.83
C GLY A 841 14.33 63.40 31.24
N SER A 842 15.18 63.40 32.26
CA SER A 842 16.05 64.51 32.64
C SER A 842 17.17 64.76 31.59
N GLY A 843 16.81 64.80 30.31
CA GLY A 843 17.66 65.23 29.20
C GLY A 843 17.22 66.60 28.74
N VAL A 844 17.97 67.64 29.14
CA VAL A 844 18.01 68.93 28.44
C VAL A 844 16.63 69.63 28.35
N LYS A 845 16.21 70.27 29.45
CA LYS A 845 14.98 71.10 29.49
C LYS A 845 15.11 72.29 28.53
N TYR A 846 14.31 72.29 27.46
CA TYR A 846 14.14 73.44 26.57
C TYR A 846 14.01 74.75 27.37
N ILE A 847 14.69 75.78 26.90
CA ILE A 847 14.67 77.11 27.52
C ILE A 847 13.22 77.61 27.50
N ASP A 848 12.70 78.06 28.64
CA ASP A 848 11.46 78.80 28.69
C ASP A 848 11.74 80.22 28.20
N ALA A 849 11.36 80.51 26.95
CA ALA A 849 11.62 81.79 26.30
C ALA A 849 10.91 82.98 26.97
N ASN A 850 9.94 82.72 27.86
CA ASN A 850 9.18 83.74 28.55
C ASN A 850 9.77 84.12 29.91
N LYS A 851 10.86 83.47 30.34
CA LYS A 851 11.54 83.74 31.60
C LYS A 851 12.83 84.52 31.39
N GLU A 852 13.05 85.53 32.22
CA GLU A 852 14.27 86.32 32.20
C GLU A 852 15.47 85.50 32.72
N VAL A 853 16.55 85.49 31.95
CA VAL A 853 17.74 84.69 32.24
C VAL A 853 18.65 85.42 33.23
N ALA A 854 18.89 84.82 34.39
CA ALA A 854 19.84 85.31 35.39
C ALA A 854 21.29 84.93 35.05
N SER A 855 21.55 83.70 34.57
CA SER A 855 22.89 83.29 34.16
C SER A 855 22.89 82.12 33.17
N LYS A 856 24.00 81.98 32.43
CA LYS A 856 24.25 80.84 31.54
C LYS A 856 25.63 80.24 31.85
N GLU A 857 25.70 78.92 31.92
CA GLU A 857 26.94 78.17 32.04
C GLU A 857 27.07 77.18 30.87
N PHE A 858 28.26 77.05 30.31
CA PHE A 858 28.52 76.22 29.14
C PHE A 858 29.39 75.03 29.56
N PHE A 859 29.05 73.84 29.08
CA PHE A 859 29.80 72.62 29.33
C PHE A 859 30.05 71.89 28.00
N ASP A 860 31.24 71.32 27.81
CA ASP A 860 31.44 70.39 26.70
C ASP A 860 30.72 69.05 26.96
N LEU A 861 30.75 68.15 25.98
CA LEU A 861 30.10 66.83 26.11
C LEU A 861 30.76 65.90 27.15
N THR A 862 31.92 66.28 27.69
CA THR A 862 32.59 65.57 28.79
C THR A 862 32.17 66.10 30.17
N GLY A 863 31.31 67.13 30.22
CA GLY A 863 30.84 67.75 31.45
C GLY A 863 31.79 68.79 32.02
N ARG A 864 32.88 69.14 31.31
CA ARG A 864 33.81 70.20 31.72
C ARG A 864 33.20 71.56 31.39
N LYS A 865 33.23 72.48 32.36
CA LYS A 865 32.79 73.88 32.14
C LYS A 865 33.71 74.55 31.12
N VAL A 866 33.12 75.12 30.07
CA VAL A 866 33.79 75.83 28.98
C VAL A 866 33.31 77.28 28.91
N LYS A 867 34.02 78.12 28.14
CA LYS A 867 33.61 79.50 27.89
C LYS A 867 32.46 79.54 26.87
N ASP A 868 31.67 80.61 26.88
CA ASP A 868 30.54 80.85 25.95
C ASP A 868 30.96 80.69 24.47
N GLY A 869 32.21 81.04 24.12
CA GLY A 869 32.77 80.90 22.77
C GLY A 869 33.41 79.54 22.42
N TYR A 870 33.22 78.49 23.21
CA TYR A 870 33.77 77.15 22.90
C TYR A 870 33.15 76.61 21.60
N GLN A 871 34.01 76.17 20.67
CA GLN A 871 33.60 75.65 19.37
C GLN A 871 33.27 74.16 19.47
N GLY A 872 32.12 73.77 18.94
CA GLY A 872 31.61 72.39 18.99
C GLY A 872 30.28 72.28 19.74
N PHE A 873 29.91 71.04 20.09
CA PHE A 873 28.70 70.78 20.85
C PHE A 873 28.90 71.18 22.32
N VAL A 874 28.06 72.09 22.80
CA VAL A 874 28.02 72.50 24.21
C VAL A 874 26.64 72.29 24.81
N ILE A 875 26.61 71.93 26.09
CA ILE A 875 25.43 71.94 26.94
C ILE A 875 25.41 73.29 27.66
N VAL A 876 24.38 74.09 27.42
CA VAL A 876 24.15 75.36 28.09
C VAL A 876 23.18 75.12 29.23
N LYS A 877 23.59 75.36 30.47
CA LYS A 877 22.68 75.44 31.62
C LYS A 877 22.27 76.90 31.81
N VAL A 878 20.97 77.15 31.90
CA VAL A 878 20.38 78.48 32.08
C VAL A 878 19.75 78.52 33.46
N LYS A 879 20.07 79.54 34.26
CA LYS A 879 19.36 79.87 35.49
C LYS A 879 18.51 81.11 35.25
N TYR A 880 17.25 81.08 35.64
CA TYR A 880 16.32 82.20 35.50
C TYR A 880 16.28 83.05 36.79
N THR A 881 15.79 84.29 36.68
CA THR A 881 15.70 85.23 37.81
C THR A 881 14.73 84.75 38.90
N ASP A 882 13.76 83.90 38.55
CA ASP A 882 12.83 83.25 39.48
C ASP A 882 13.45 82.05 40.24
N GLY A 883 14.75 81.77 40.04
CA GLY A 883 15.48 80.69 40.70
C GLY A 883 15.36 79.32 40.02
N THR A 884 14.52 79.17 38.99
CA THR A 884 14.42 77.94 38.21
C THR A 884 15.59 77.78 37.23
N ALA A 885 15.84 76.56 36.74
CA ALA A 885 16.92 76.29 35.79
C ALA A 885 16.49 75.37 34.64
N GLY A 886 17.08 75.58 33.46
CA GLY A 886 16.91 74.76 32.25
C GLY A 886 18.26 74.40 31.64
N SER A 887 18.28 73.52 30.65
CA SER A 887 19.51 73.23 29.90
C SER A 887 19.22 72.86 28.45
N TYR A 888 20.00 73.37 27.52
CA TYR A 888 19.86 73.09 26.08
C TYR A 888 21.19 72.73 25.44
N LYS A 889 21.19 71.84 24.43
CA LYS A 889 22.37 71.53 23.64
C LYS A 889 22.42 72.46 22.43
N VAL A 890 23.56 73.09 22.17
CA VAL A 890 23.78 73.93 21.00
C VAL A 890 25.12 73.59 20.36
N PHE A 891 25.16 73.58 19.04
CA PHE A 891 26.41 73.52 18.30
C PHE A 891 26.88 74.94 18.01
N LYS A 892 28.03 75.34 18.57
CA LYS A 892 28.59 76.66 18.36
C LYS A 892 29.69 76.59 17.32
N LYS A 893 29.44 77.28 16.20
CA LYS A 893 30.43 77.51 15.14
C LYS A 893 31.19 78.81 15.43
N SER A 894 32.46 78.86 15.05
CA SER A 894 33.22 80.10 15.07
C SER A 894 32.49 81.18 14.28
N THR A 895 32.29 82.35 14.88
CA THR A 895 32.03 83.59 14.15
C THR A 895 33.26 84.47 14.25
N ASP A 896 34.37 84.01 13.68
CA ASP A 896 35.45 84.88 13.26
C ASP A 896 35.21 85.24 11.79
N LYS A 897 34.99 86.54 11.56
CA LYS A 897 35.67 87.22 10.48
C LYS A 897 37.14 87.35 10.86
#